data_AF-A0A8C5BR55-F1
#
_entry.id   AF-A0A8C5BR55-F1
#
_cell.length_a   1.000
_cell.length_b   1.000
_cell.length_c   1.000
_cell.angle_alpha   90.00
_cell.angle_beta   90.00
_cell.angle_gamma   90.00
#
_symmetry.space_group_name_H-M   'P 1'
#
loop_
_entity.id
_entity.type
_entity.pdbx_description
1 polymer ?
#
loop_
_entity_poly.entity_id
_entity_poly.type
_entity_poly.pdbx_seq_one_letter_code
_entity_poly.pdbx_strand_id
1 'polypeptide(L)'
;MEDMDPEEQFLRYARNGDLPGIERLLLSKIREEAQININCKGKNKSNLGWTPLHLACYFGHKGVAEELLKSGADANIPNTMGDTPLHKAAFTGRKELVMLLLRFDACATVINGTAQIPKDVSDNAEIRSMLEAAERTEERKLEEQLLDASREGDLPSLNLLLNRKKPVDIHCVDLLGNTPLHCASYRGQRQCALRLLKTGASPNIKNKNGQSAFALANDAVMKQVLEGNVHPVGVMVSSKSSRFFGWRSYWVLLQDGVLSWYSKQYVTSVSNKVIQASLTSSAFQLDNCFFTVKCFDDSVHHFKVSPKTDPEGTRKAWLEALEEHAAYSTHYCSQEQSGEEEENEEELISALELKESLQVTPSLAHQQVSKKREESCTGFRKADTLGSMGVCASAFGTRVRFGRLFGAAFFGGIFPQELFLFFPLQRVCLCPRTHLPAPMFSRNDFSIWSILRKCIGMELSKITMPVIFNEPLSFLQRLTEYMEHTYLLHRANAARDSIERMKCVAAFAVSAVASQWERTGKPFNPLLGETYELVREDLGFSAFHAEGLQKDFVFHGSIYPKLKFWGKSVEAEPKGIITLELPKYNEAYTWTNPTCCVHNIIVGQLWIEQYGNMEVINHKTGEKCCLIFKPCGLFGRELHKVEGYILDKSKRKVSALYGKWTECLYTVEPAAFDAHRRKGAAVKMDSKQASSKEPAANSLPATDTVEVISGSQLLWRIAPRPANSVEMYSFTTFAMQLNEMSGEMKELLPKTDCRLRPDIRAMESGNIDLASEEKNRLEEKQRAARKSHSKPDEDLKTRWFHQGPNPFINSQDWLFSGGYWDRNYTQLQLADIY
;
A
#
# COMPACT_ATOMS: atom_id res chain seq x y z
N MET A 1 -6.35 18.77 50.79
CA MET A 1 -7.37 18.13 49.91
C MET A 1 -6.61 17.26 48.91
N GLU A 2 -5.74 16.38 49.43
CA GLU A 2 -4.53 15.89 48.73
C GLU A 2 -4.37 14.36 48.71
N ASP A 3 -5.38 13.56 49.09
CA ASP A 3 -5.27 12.08 49.15
C ASP A 3 -6.31 11.34 48.28
N MET A 4 -6.59 11.80 47.05
CA MET A 4 -7.40 11.00 46.11
C MET A 4 -6.49 10.31 45.09
N ASP A 5 -6.70 9.01 44.90
CA ASP A 5 -6.08 8.18 43.86
C ASP A 5 -6.13 8.89 42.49
N PRO A 6 -4.98 9.05 41.78
CA PRO A 6 -4.93 9.70 40.47
C PRO A 6 -5.91 9.13 39.44
N GLU A 7 -6.22 7.83 39.47
CA GLU A 7 -7.21 7.23 38.58
C GLU A 7 -8.65 7.68 38.92
N GLU A 8 -8.98 7.83 40.20
CA GLU A 8 -10.29 8.34 40.64
C GLU A 8 -10.43 9.83 40.32
N GLN A 9 -9.34 10.60 40.43
CA GLN A 9 -9.29 11.98 39.94
C GLN A 9 -9.52 12.06 38.43
N PHE A 10 -8.88 11.16 37.68
CA PHE A 10 -9.00 11.07 36.22
C PHE A 10 -10.44 10.75 35.78
N LEU A 11 -11.08 9.78 36.43
CA LEU A 11 -12.50 9.46 36.23
C LEU A 11 -13.41 10.63 36.60
N ARG A 12 -13.12 11.33 37.70
CA ARG A 12 -13.89 12.50 38.15
C ARG A 12 -13.78 13.68 37.18
N TYR A 13 -12.59 13.98 36.67
CA TYR A 13 -12.41 15.01 35.66
C TYR A 13 -13.13 14.66 34.36
N ALA A 14 -13.08 13.39 33.95
CA ALA A 14 -13.80 12.95 32.76
C ALA A 14 -15.33 13.06 32.92
N ARG A 15 -15.84 12.76 34.12
CA ARG A 15 -17.26 12.91 34.48
C ARG A 15 -17.72 14.36 34.52
N ASN A 16 -16.88 15.28 34.97
CA ASN A 16 -17.23 16.69 35.13
C ASN A 16 -16.91 17.54 33.88
N GLY A 17 -16.21 16.97 32.90
CA GLY A 17 -15.78 17.70 31.71
C GLY A 17 -14.58 18.61 31.94
N ASP A 18 -13.77 18.36 32.98
CA ASP A 18 -12.59 19.16 33.32
C ASP A 18 -11.42 18.80 32.38
N LEU A 19 -11.41 19.40 31.19
CA LEU A 19 -10.37 19.21 30.19
C LEU A 19 -8.97 19.62 30.69
N PRO A 20 -8.76 20.80 31.33
CA PRO A 20 -7.46 21.15 31.88
C PRO A 20 -6.95 20.17 32.94
N GLY A 21 -7.84 19.60 33.76
CA GLY A 21 -7.50 18.55 34.72
C GLY A 21 -7.06 17.24 34.04
N ILE A 22 -7.77 16.83 32.99
CA ILE A 22 -7.41 15.67 32.16
C ILE A 22 -6.06 15.88 31.46
N GLU A 23 -5.85 17.02 30.82
CA GLU A 23 -4.58 17.36 30.17
C GLU A 23 -3.43 17.35 31.18
N ARG A 24 -3.64 17.90 32.39
CA ARG A 24 -2.62 17.90 33.44
C ARG A 24 -2.24 16.50 33.90
N LEU A 25 -3.23 15.62 34.12
CA LEU A 25 -2.97 14.23 34.52
C LEU A 25 -2.39 13.38 33.38
N LEU A 26 -2.79 13.64 32.14
CA LEU A 26 -2.15 13.03 30.97
C LEU A 26 -0.70 13.50 30.83
N LEU A 27 -0.42 14.77 31.08
CA LEU A 27 0.93 15.31 31.10
C LEU A 27 1.77 14.74 32.26
N SER A 28 1.21 14.53 33.46
CA SER A 28 1.94 13.89 34.57
C SER A 28 2.19 12.40 34.29
N LYS A 29 1.26 11.72 33.59
CA LYS A 29 1.50 10.38 33.03
C LYS A 29 2.63 10.38 32.01
N ILE A 30 2.65 11.36 31.10
CA ILE A 30 3.73 11.52 30.10
C ILE A 30 5.07 11.79 30.78
N ARG A 31 5.10 12.49 31.92
CA ARG A 31 6.30 12.77 32.72
C ARG A 31 6.72 11.63 33.66
N GLU A 32 6.01 10.49 33.66
CA GLU A 32 6.18 9.37 34.60
C GLU A 32 6.02 9.76 36.10
N GLU A 33 5.45 10.92 36.39
CA GLU A 33 5.17 11.40 37.75
C GLU A 33 3.99 10.65 38.38
N ALA A 34 3.11 10.07 37.55
CA ALA A 34 1.98 9.26 37.97
C ALA A 34 1.72 8.10 36.99
N GLN A 35 1.58 6.88 37.51
CA GLN A 35 1.12 5.73 36.72
C GLN A 35 -0.41 5.77 36.61
N ILE A 36 -0.92 6.29 35.49
CA ILE A 36 -2.36 6.39 35.24
C ILE A 36 -2.74 5.48 34.08
N ASN A 37 -3.63 4.51 34.32
CA ASN A 37 -4.26 3.78 33.23
C ASN A 37 -5.34 4.69 32.58
N ILE A 38 -5.18 5.03 31.30
CA ILE A 38 -6.16 5.86 30.57
C ILE A 38 -7.50 5.13 30.43
N ASN A 39 -7.44 3.81 30.42
CA ASN A 39 -8.57 2.90 30.38
C ASN A 39 -8.95 2.40 31.79
N CYS A 40 -8.59 3.14 32.85
CA CYS A 40 -8.96 2.79 34.22
C CYS A 40 -10.48 2.58 34.33
N LYS A 41 -10.89 1.67 35.20
CA LYS A 41 -12.31 1.37 35.43
C LYS A 41 -12.69 1.85 36.82
N GLY A 42 -13.79 2.59 36.90
CA GLY A 42 -14.33 3.03 38.19
C GLY A 42 -14.61 1.84 39.11
N LYS A 43 -14.24 1.99 40.39
CA LYS A 43 -14.41 0.96 41.42
C LYS A 43 -15.61 1.26 42.34
N ASN A 44 -16.17 2.46 42.26
CA ASN A 44 -17.24 2.95 43.12
C ASN A 44 -18.62 2.57 42.56
N LYS A 45 -19.63 2.40 43.44
CA LYS A 45 -21.01 2.05 43.03
C LYS A 45 -21.60 2.97 41.96
N SER A 46 -21.15 4.22 41.86
CA SER A 46 -21.69 5.21 40.91
C SER A 46 -21.05 5.19 39.51
N ASN A 47 -19.90 4.52 39.32
CA ASN A 47 -19.17 4.44 38.05
C ASN A 47 -18.53 3.05 37.85
N LEU A 48 -19.03 2.02 38.54
CA LEU A 48 -18.44 0.70 38.58
C LEU A 48 -18.27 0.14 37.17
N GLY A 49 -17.02 -0.15 36.78
CA GLY A 49 -16.66 -0.70 35.47
C GLY A 49 -16.65 0.30 34.32
N TRP A 50 -16.93 1.59 34.55
CA TRP A 50 -16.90 2.62 33.52
C TRP A 50 -15.50 3.19 33.35
N THR A 51 -15.11 3.42 32.10
CA THR A 51 -13.87 4.13 31.77
C THR A 51 -14.08 5.65 31.71
N PRO A 52 -13.02 6.47 31.76
CA PRO A 52 -13.11 7.91 31.55
C PRO A 52 -13.85 8.26 30.25
N LEU A 53 -13.64 7.48 29.19
CA LEU A 53 -14.32 7.68 27.92
C LEU A 53 -15.83 7.39 28.00
N HIS A 54 -16.27 6.37 28.75
CA HIS A 54 -17.70 6.15 29.01
C HIS A 54 -18.34 7.35 29.70
N LEU A 55 -17.66 7.90 30.72
CA LEU A 55 -18.15 9.04 31.47
C LEU A 55 -18.23 10.29 30.58
N ALA A 56 -17.18 10.60 29.82
CA ALA A 56 -17.18 11.73 28.90
C ALA A 56 -18.28 11.59 27.83
N CYS A 57 -18.48 10.38 27.29
CA CYS A 57 -19.52 10.13 26.29
C CYS A 57 -20.94 10.22 26.87
N TYR A 58 -21.16 9.73 28.11
CA TYR A 58 -22.48 9.78 28.75
C TYR A 58 -22.86 11.19 29.20
N PHE A 59 -21.92 11.97 29.74
CA PHE A 59 -22.18 13.35 30.17
C PHE A 59 -22.07 14.38 29.04
N GLY A 60 -21.65 13.97 27.83
CA GLY A 60 -21.63 14.83 26.65
C GLY A 60 -20.39 15.69 26.50
N HIS A 61 -19.29 15.37 27.19
CA HIS A 61 -18.06 16.15 27.19
C HIS A 61 -17.18 15.83 25.98
N LYS A 62 -17.52 16.41 24.82
CA LYS A 62 -16.79 16.19 23.56
C LYS A 62 -15.29 16.50 23.66
N GLY A 63 -14.92 17.64 24.24
CA GLY A 63 -13.50 18.05 24.34
C GLY A 63 -12.67 17.05 25.13
N VAL A 64 -13.20 16.57 26.25
CA VAL A 64 -12.58 15.51 27.05
C VAL A 64 -12.52 14.19 26.29
N ALA A 65 -13.62 13.75 25.68
CA ALA A 65 -13.65 12.52 24.90
C ALA A 65 -12.63 12.53 23.75
N GLU A 66 -12.48 13.68 23.08
CA GLU A 66 -11.51 13.87 22.01
C GLU A 66 -10.07 13.79 22.53
N GLU A 67 -9.77 14.40 23.68
CA GLU A 67 -8.44 14.35 24.27
C GLU A 67 -8.07 12.96 24.79
N LEU A 68 -9.03 12.24 25.39
CA LEU A 68 -8.87 10.85 25.81
C LEU A 68 -8.57 9.93 24.61
N LEU A 69 -9.34 10.06 23.52
CA LEU A 69 -9.13 9.27 22.29
C LEU A 69 -7.79 9.60 21.62
N LYS A 70 -7.40 10.89 21.55
CA LYS A 70 -6.07 11.31 21.06
C LYS A 70 -4.94 10.72 21.90
N SER A 71 -5.16 10.56 23.19
CA SER A 71 -4.19 10.00 24.14
C SER A 71 -4.17 8.47 24.17
N GLY A 72 -4.89 7.81 23.27
CA GLY A 72 -4.89 6.34 23.13
C GLY A 72 -5.89 5.62 24.04
N ALA A 73 -6.97 6.28 24.47
CA ALA A 73 -8.10 5.59 25.09
C ALA A 73 -8.73 4.61 24.09
N ASP A 74 -9.01 3.38 24.53
CA ASP A 74 -9.64 2.36 23.71
C ASP A 74 -11.15 2.60 23.64
N ALA A 75 -11.66 2.83 22.43
CA ALA A 75 -13.05 3.14 22.14
C ALA A 75 -13.99 1.91 22.23
N ASN A 76 -13.44 0.70 22.39
CA ASN A 76 -14.16 -0.57 22.33
C ASN A 76 -14.25 -1.32 23.66
N ILE A 77 -13.68 -0.78 24.75
CA ILE A 77 -13.74 -1.43 26.06
C ILE A 77 -15.19 -1.50 26.55
N PRO A 78 -15.72 -2.69 26.90
CA PRO A 78 -17.03 -2.79 27.53
C PRO A 78 -16.95 -2.46 29.02
N ASN A 79 -17.98 -1.78 29.51
CA ASN A 79 -18.26 -1.65 30.95
C ASN A 79 -18.88 -2.94 31.52
N THR A 80 -19.25 -2.93 32.80
CA THR A 80 -19.84 -4.08 33.51
C THR A 80 -21.17 -4.56 32.93
N MET A 81 -21.88 -3.70 32.19
CA MET A 81 -23.13 -4.04 31.49
C MET A 81 -22.87 -4.47 30.04
N GLY A 82 -21.61 -4.57 29.61
CA GLY A 82 -21.23 -4.85 28.23
C GLY A 82 -21.34 -3.65 27.28
N ASP A 83 -21.74 -2.46 27.77
CA ASP A 83 -21.83 -1.27 26.94
C ASP A 83 -20.43 -0.75 26.62
N THR A 84 -20.20 -0.36 25.37
CA THR A 84 -19.02 0.41 24.95
C THR A 84 -19.27 1.92 25.08
N PRO A 85 -18.24 2.79 25.00
CA PRO A 85 -18.45 4.23 24.91
C PRO A 85 -19.40 4.66 23.78
N LEU A 86 -19.40 3.93 22.66
CA LEU A 86 -20.32 4.16 21.54
C LEU A 86 -21.77 3.89 21.90
N HIS A 87 -22.06 2.85 22.70
CA HIS A 87 -23.41 2.63 23.25
C HIS A 87 -23.86 3.82 24.10
N LYS A 88 -22.98 4.39 24.94
CA LYS A 88 -23.33 5.55 25.78
C LYS A 88 -23.51 6.83 24.98
N ALA A 89 -22.69 7.08 23.97
CA ALA A 89 -22.87 8.23 23.07
C ALA A 89 -24.18 8.12 22.25
N ALA A 90 -24.52 6.91 21.80
CA ALA A 90 -25.75 6.64 21.06
C ALA A 90 -27.00 6.74 21.96
N PHE A 91 -26.98 6.11 23.13
CA PHE A 91 -28.06 6.18 24.13
C PHE A 91 -28.39 7.61 24.57
N THR A 92 -27.37 8.45 24.72
CA THR A 92 -27.55 9.85 25.12
C THR A 92 -27.93 10.78 23.96
N GLY A 93 -28.01 10.25 22.73
CA GLY A 93 -28.40 11.00 21.55
C GLY A 93 -27.37 12.03 21.09
N ARG A 94 -26.09 11.88 21.45
CA ARG A 94 -25.02 12.85 21.17
C ARG A 94 -24.29 12.53 19.86
N LYS A 95 -24.83 13.02 18.74
CA LYS A 95 -24.33 12.77 17.38
C LYS A 95 -22.84 13.10 17.22
N GLU A 96 -22.38 14.21 17.79
CA GLU A 96 -20.98 14.66 17.66
C GLU A 96 -20.00 13.69 18.31
N LEU A 97 -20.40 13.04 19.41
CA LEU A 97 -19.63 12.01 20.09
C LEU A 97 -19.66 10.69 19.34
N VAL A 98 -20.80 10.32 18.75
CA VAL A 98 -20.91 9.14 17.87
C VAL A 98 -19.98 9.27 16.66
N MET A 99 -20.01 10.43 15.97
CA MET A 99 -19.09 10.70 14.86
C MET A 99 -17.63 10.67 15.30
N LEU A 100 -17.32 11.24 16.47
CA LEU A 100 -15.97 11.26 17.01
C LEU A 100 -15.47 9.83 17.28
N LEU A 101 -16.27 8.99 17.95
CA LEU A 101 -15.91 7.61 18.26
C LEU A 101 -15.73 6.76 17.00
N LEU A 102 -16.65 6.84 16.03
CA LEU A 102 -16.52 6.11 14.76
C LEU A 102 -15.26 6.53 13.97
N ARG A 103 -14.82 7.79 14.09
CA ARG A 103 -13.57 8.28 13.48
C ARG A 103 -12.31 7.70 14.14
N PHE A 104 -12.42 7.20 15.36
CA PHE A 104 -11.34 6.54 16.10
C PHE A 104 -11.61 5.03 16.23
N ASP A 105 -12.12 4.42 15.16
CA ASP A 105 -12.30 2.97 15.00
C ASP A 105 -13.14 2.30 16.10
N ALA A 106 -14.14 3.02 16.63
CA ALA A 106 -15.16 2.41 17.48
C ALA A 106 -16.02 1.44 16.66
N CYS A 107 -16.15 0.21 17.15
CA CYS A 107 -16.91 -0.85 16.51
C CYS A 107 -18.41 -0.65 16.73
N ALA A 108 -19.16 -0.54 15.62
CA ALA A 108 -20.60 -0.32 15.63
C ALA A 108 -21.42 -1.61 15.84
N THR A 109 -20.76 -2.77 15.94
CA THR A 109 -21.41 -4.10 15.98
C THR A 109 -21.25 -4.83 17.32
N VAL A 110 -20.60 -4.21 18.31
CA VAL A 110 -20.45 -4.81 19.65
C VAL A 110 -21.80 -4.98 20.30
N ILE A 111 -22.08 -6.18 20.81
CA ILE A 111 -23.32 -6.52 21.51
C ILE A 111 -23.08 -6.36 23.01
N ASN A 112 -23.91 -5.56 23.68
CA ASN A 112 -23.86 -5.39 25.13
C ASN A 112 -24.53 -6.55 25.90
N GLY A 113 -24.53 -6.50 27.23
CA GLY A 113 -25.12 -7.53 28.09
C GLY A 113 -26.64 -7.66 27.98
N THR A 114 -27.34 -6.69 27.37
CA THR A 114 -28.78 -6.75 27.06
C THR A 114 -29.06 -7.21 25.63
N ALA A 115 -28.06 -7.75 24.93
CA ALA A 115 -28.14 -8.21 23.54
C ALA A 115 -28.48 -7.11 22.52
N GLN A 116 -28.10 -5.86 22.81
CA GLN A 116 -28.31 -4.69 21.94
C GLN A 116 -26.98 -4.20 21.38
N ILE A 117 -26.97 -3.70 20.14
CA ILE A 117 -25.83 -2.99 19.55
C ILE A 117 -26.02 -1.47 19.68
N PRO A 118 -25.00 -0.61 19.43
CA PRO A 118 -25.10 0.83 19.63
C PRO A 118 -26.28 1.51 18.92
N LYS A 119 -26.73 1.01 17.77
CA LYS A 119 -27.89 1.58 17.07
C LYS A 119 -29.20 1.28 17.80
N ASP A 120 -29.31 0.13 18.47
CA ASP A 120 -30.53 -0.34 19.12
C ASP A 120 -30.80 0.38 20.44
N VAL A 121 -29.76 0.93 21.07
CA VAL A 121 -29.89 1.76 22.28
C VAL A 121 -30.21 3.23 21.98
N SER A 122 -30.21 3.65 20.71
CA SER A 122 -30.49 5.02 20.29
C SER A 122 -31.88 5.16 19.66
N ASP A 123 -32.68 6.08 20.19
CA ASP A 123 -33.96 6.49 19.60
C ASP A 123 -33.80 7.57 18.51
N ASN A 124 -32.61 8.17 18.38
CA ASN A 124 -32.36 9.23 17.39
C ASN A 124 -32.14 8.64 15.98
N ALA A 125 -33.04 8.96 15.06
CA ALA A 125 -33.03 8.47 13.68
C ALA A 125 -31.73 8.79 12.91
N GLU A 126 -31.12 9.96 13.13
CA GLU A 126 -29.86 10.32 12.45
C GLU A 126 -28.69 9.47 12.95
N ILE A 127 -28.63 9.21 14.26
CA ILE A 127 -27.58 8.37 14.86
C ILE A 127 -27.74 6.92 14.42
N ARG A 128 -28.99 6.42 14.38
CA ARG A 128 -29.28 5.08 13.84
C ARG A 128 -28.82 4.95 12.40
N SER A 129 -29.15 5.91 11.54
CA SER A 129 -28.72 5.91 10.14
C SER A 129 -27.19 5.94 9.98
N MET A 130 -26.50 6.70 10.83
CA MET A 130 -25.03 6.77 10.86
C MET A 130 -24.40 5.45 11.28
N LEU A 131 -24.93 4.80 12.32
CA LEU A 131 -24.43 3.52 12.81
C LEU A 131 -24.74 2.38 11.83
N GLU A 132 -25.89 2.40 11.17
CA GLU A 132 -26.21 1.48 10.08
C GLU A 132 -25.27 1.65 8.87
N ALA A 133 -24.86 2.89 8.57
CA ALA A 133 -23.86 3.14 7.53
C ALA A 133 -22.47 2.62 7.93
N ALA A 134 -22.10 2.76 9.20
CA ALA A 134 -20.86 2.20 9.74
C ALA A 134 -20.85 0.66 9.69
N GLU A 135 -21.95 0.01 10.09
CA GLU A 135 -22.13 -1.45 10.00
C GLU A 135 -21.98 -1.94 8.55
N ARG A 136 -22.68 -1.30 7.60
CA ARG A 136 -22.56 -1.62 6.17
C ARG A 136 -21.13 -1.46 5.63
N THR A 137 -20.38 -0.49 6.17
CA THR A 137 -18.98 -0.27 5.78
C THR A 137 -18.08 -1.40 6.29
N GLU A 138 -18.34 -1.90 7.51
CA GLU A 138 -17.60 -3.01 8.09
C GLU A 138 -17.92 -4.35 7.40
N GLU A 139 -19.19 -4.58 7.04
CA GLU A 139 -19.59 -5.74 6.22
C GLU A 139 -18.87 -5.75 4.87
N ARG A 140 -18.81 -4.60 4.18
CA ARG A 140 -18.07 -4.47 2.91
C ARG A 140 -16.58 -4.78 3.05
N LYS A 141 -15.95 -4.36 4.15
CA LYS A 141 -14.54 -4.70 4.42
C LYS A 141 -14.34 -6.21 4.56
N LEU A 142 -15.27 -6.91 5.21
CA LEU A 142 -15.23 -8.37 5.34
C LEU A 142 -15.49 -9.07 4.00
N GLU A 143 -16.40 -8.54 3.17
CA GLU A 143 -16.65 -9.04 1.81
C GLU A 143 -15.43 -8.85 0.90
N GLU A 144 -14.74 -7.71 1.00
CA GLU A 144 -13.49 -7.44 0.29
C GLU A 144 -12.38 -8.40 0.73
N GLN A 145 -12.23 -8.63 2.04
CA GLN A 145 -11.30 -9.64 2.57
C GLN A 145 -11.62 -11.06 2.07
N LEU A 146 -12.90 -11.42 1.92
CA LEU A 146 -13.29 -12.73 1.37
C LEU A 146 -12.92 -12.85 -0.11
N LEU A 147 -13.13 -11.80 -0.88
CA LEU A 147 -12.74 -11.73 -2.30
C LEU A 147 -11.21 -11.83 -2.46
N ASP A 148 -10.46 -11.13 -1.63
CA ASP A 148 -8.99 -11.14 -1.65
C ASP A 148 -8.43 -12.48 -1.20
N ALA A 149 -8.93 -13.07 -0.12
CA ALA A 149 -8.54 -14.41 0.33
C ALA A 149 -8.81 -15.47 -0.76
N SER A 150 -9.93 -15.35 -1.46
CA SER A 150 -10.27 -16.24 -2.58
C SER A 150 -9.38 -16.04 -3.80
N ARG A 151 -8.89 -14.81 -4.03
CA ARG A 151 -7.99 -14.46 -5.15
C ARG A 151 -6.56 -14.94 -4.90
N GLU A 152 -6.04 -14.71 -3.70
CA GLU A 152 -4.67 -15.05 -3.30
C GLU A 152 -4.52 -16.52 -2.88
N GLY A 153 -5.63 -17.22 -2.61
CA GLY A 153 -5.60 -18.62 -2.18
C GLY A 153 -5.39 -18.80 -0.68
N ASP A 154 -5.67 -17.77 0.11
CA ASP A 154 -5.57 -17.78 1.58
C ASP A 154 -6.75 -18.55 2.19
N LEU A 155 -6.60 -19.88 2.24
CA LEU A 155 -7.59 -20.79 2.79
C LEU A 155 -7.86 -20.54 4.30
N PRO A 156 -6.86 -20.28 5.16
CA PRO A 156 -7.09 -19.92 6.57
C PRO A 156 -8.00 -18.71 6.76
N SER A 157 -7.71 -17.59 6.08
CA SER A 157 -8.55 -16.38 6.19
C SER A 157 -9.94 -16.60 5.61
N LEU A 158 -10.04 -17.32 4.49
CA LEU A 158 -11.33 -17.69 3.90
C LEU A 158 -12.18 -18.54 4.85
N ASN A 159 -11.58 -19.52 5.52
CA ASN A 159 -12.26 -20.34 6.52
C ASN A 159 -12.72 -19.53 7.72
N LEU A 160 -11.86 -18.63 8.22
CA LEU A 160 -12.19 -17.75 9.33
C LEU A 160 -13.40 -16.87 8.99
N LEU A 161 -13.46 -16.33 7.76
CA LEU A 161 -14.54 -15.46 7.31
C LEU A 161 -15.87 -16.20 7.09
N LEU A 162 -15.83 -17.40 6.51
CA LEU A 162 -17.04 -18.19 6.25
C LEU A 162 -17.63 -18.82 7.51
N ASN A 163 -16.80 -19.12 8.53
CA ASN A 163 -17.25 -19.74 9.79
C ASN A 163 -17.68 -18.71 10.85
N ARG A 164 -17.82 -17.42 10.51
CA ARG A 164 -18.28 -16.38 11.43
C ARG A 164 -19.73 -16.61 11.86
N LYS A 165 -20.09 -16.18 13.07
CA LYS A 165 -21.48 -16.21 13.60
C LYS A 165 -22.48 -15.54 12.66
N LYS A 166 -22.06 -14.46 11.98
CA LYS A 166 -22.76 -13.86 10.85
C LYS A 166 -21.90 -14.11 9.60
N PRO A 167 -22.24 -15.11 8.77
CA PRO A 167 -21.43 -15.45 7.61
C PRO A 167 -21.46 -14.30 6.60
N VAL A 168 -20.28 -14.03 6.02
CA VAL A 168 -20.12 -13.06 4.93
C VAL A 168 -20.89 -13.56 3.71
N ASP A 169 -21.46 -12.65 2.92
CA ASP A 169 -22.14 -13.03 1.68
C ASP A 169 -21.15 -13.70 0.72
N ILE A 170 -21.37 -14.99 0.48
CA ILE A 170 -20.54 -15.81 -0.41
C ILE A 170 -20.70 -15.42 -1.89
N HIS A 171 -21.78 -14.71 -2.22
CA HIS A 171 -22.05 -14.16 -3.53
C HIS A 171 -21.76 -12.66 -3.59
N CYS A 172 -21.01 -12.11 -2.63
CA CYS A 172 -20.49 -10.75 -2.75
C CYS A 172 -19.73 -10.61 -4.07
N VAL A 173 -19.73 -9.42 -4.64
CA VAL A 173 -19.12 -9.19 -5.95
C VAL A 173 -18.14 -8.04 -5.91
N ASP A 174 -17.03 -8.20 -6.64
CA ASP A 174 -16.11 -7.11 -6.90
C ASP A 174 -16.70 -6.09 -7.91
N LEU A 175 -15.91 -5.08 -8.24
CA LEU A 175 -16.29 -4.03 -9.19
C LEU A 175 -16.63 -4.56 -10.60
N LEU A 176 -16.12 -5.74 -10.98
CA LEU A 176 -16.38 -6.41 -12.25
C LEU A 176 -17.57 -7.39 -12.18
N GLY A 177 -18.19 -7.56 -11.01
CA GLY A 177 -19.25 -8.53 -10.79
C GLY A 177 -18.73 -9.94 -10.53
N ASN A 178 -17.43 -10.12 -10.25
CA ASN A 178 -16.85 -11.42 -9.94
C ASN A 178 -17.15 -11.77 -8.48
N THR A 179 -17.67 -12.97 -8.25
CA THR A 179 -17.82 -13.54 -6.92
C THR A 179 -16.47 -14.09 -6.40
N PRO A 180 -16.35 -14.39 -5.08
CA PRO A 180 -15.22 -15.14 -4.55
C PRO A 180 -14.84 -16.36 -5.40
N LEU A 181 -15.84 -17.09 -5.90
CA LEU A 181 -15.64 -18.26 -6.76
C LEU A 181 -15.07 -17.91 -8.13
N HIS A 182 -15.44 -16.77 -8.73
CA HIS A 182 -14.82 -16.29 -9.97
C HIS A 182 -13.34 -15.96 -9.74
N CYS A 183 -13.01 -15.28 -8.63
CA CYS A 183 -11.64 -14.94 -8.28
C CYS A 183 -10.77 -16.20 -8.10
N ALA A 184 -11.28 -17.19 -7.33
CA ALA A 184 -10.60 -18.46 -7.12
C ALA A 184 -10.43 -19.24 -8.44
N SER A 185 -11.47 -19.27 -9.29
CA SER A 185 -11.44 -20.00 -10.57
C SER A 185 -10.46 -19.39 -11.57
N TYR A 186 -10.43 -18.06 -11.68
CA TYR A 186 -9.53 -17.33 -12.59
C TYR A 186 -8.05 -17.54 -12.25
N ARG A 187 -7.71 -17.53 -10.95
CA ARG A 187 -6.34 -17.71 -10.46
C ARG A 187 -5.95 -19.18 -10.24
N GLY A 188 -6.87 -20.12 -10.44
CA GLY A 188 -6.58 -21.54 -10.23
C GLY A 188 -6.46 -21.95 -8.76
N GLN A 189 -7.08 -21.21 -7.83
CA GLN A 189 -7.06 -21.48 -6.39
C GLN A 189 -8.01 -22.63 -6.02
N ARG A 190 -7.59 -23.86 -6.28
CA ARG A 190 -8.44 -25.07 -6.21
C ARG A 190 -9.06 -25.29 -4.83
N GLN A 191 -8.28 -25.14 -3.76
CA GLN A 191 -8.77 -25.37 -2.39
C GLN A 191 -9.80 -24.32 -1.96
N CYS A 192 -9.57 -23.05 -2.29
CA CYS A 192 -10.56 -22.00 -2.06
C CYS A 192 -11.82 -22.21 -2.88
N ALA A 193 -11.71 -22.59 -4.16
CA ALA A 193 -12.87 -22.89 -5.01
C ALA A 193 -13.70 -24.06 -4.46
N LEU A 194 -13.05 -25.17 -4.05
CA LEU A 194 -13.71 -26.30 -3.40
C LEU A 194 -14.40 -25.89 -2.10
N ARG A 195 -13.73 -25.10 -1.26
CA ARG A 195 -14.31 -24.63 0.00
C ARG A 195 -15.52 -23.73 -0.24
N LEU A 196 -15.44 -22.81 -1.19
CA LEU A 196 -16.55 -21.93 -1.59
C LEU A 196 -17.73 -22.73 -2.15
N LEU A 197 -17.49 -23.73 -2.99
CA LEU A 197 -18.55 -24.61 -3.50
C LEU A 197 -19.20 -25.40 -2.35
N LYS A 198 -18.41 -25.95 -1.43
CA LYS A 198 -18.90 -26.64 -0.22
C LYS A 198 -19.77 -25.74 0.67
N THR A 199 -19.47 -24.44 0.72
CA THR A 199 -20.25 -23.44 1.47
C THR A 199 -21.40 -22.83 0.67
N GLY A 200 -21.69 -23.33 -0.53
CA GLY A 200 -22.86 -22.96 -1.33
C GLY A 200 -22.62 -21.93 -2.43
N ALA A 201 -21.38 -21.63 -2.79
CA ALA A 201 -21.07 -20.76 -3.92
C ALA A 201 -21.61 -21.35 -5.23
N SER A 202 -22.27 -20.54 -6.05
CA SER A 202 -22.87 -21.00 -7.30
C SER A 202 -21.92 -20.77 -8.48
N PRO A 203 -21.51 -21.82 -9.21
CA PRO A 203 -20.63 -21.67 -10.38
C PRO A 203 -21.32 -21.02 -11.59
N ASN A 204 -22.66 -20.93 -11.56
CA ASN A 204 -23.50 -20.44 -12.65
C ASN A 204 -23.73 -18.91 -12.64
N ILE A 205 -23.31 -18.21 -11.58
CA ILE A 205 -23.41 -16.74 -11.52
C ILE A 205 -22.51 -16.16 -12.60
N LYS A 206 -23.01 -15.16 -13.33
CA LYS A 206 -22.26 -14.45 -14.36
C LYS A 206 -21.82 -13.08 -13.86
N ASN A 207 -20.58 -12.72 -14.13
CA ASN A 207 -20.06 -11.37 -13.88
C ASN A 207 -20.63 -10.35 -14.89
N LYS A 208 -20.22 -9.08 -14.79
CA LYS A 208 -20.70 -8.00 -15.69
C LYS A 208 -20.32 -8.22 -17.16
N ASN A 209 -19.33 -9.06 -17.43
CA ASN A 209 -18.91 -9.46 -18.77
C ASN A 209 -19.67 -10.69 -19.28
N GLY A 210 -20.65 -11.21 -18.53
CA GLY A 210 -21.44 -12.38 -18.89
C GLY A 210 -20.71 -13.72 -18.72
N GLN A 211 -19.54 -13.73 -18.07
CA GLN A 211 -18.72 -14.92 -17.87
C GLN A 211 -19.05 -15.57 -16.52
N SER A 212 -19.16 -16.89 -16.48
CA SER A 212 -19.28 -17.67 -15.24
C SER A 212 -17.91 -18.04 -14.68
N ALA A 213 -17.87 -18.51 -13.42
CA ALA A 213 -16.65 -19.03 -12.80
C ALA A 213 -15.99 -20.13 -13.66
N PHE A 214 -16.82 -20.99 -14.27
CA PHE A 214 -16.36 -22.02 -15.22
C PHE A 214 -15.70 -21.43 -16.47
N ALA A 215 -16.27 -20.37 -17.04
CA ALA A 215 -15.71 -19.71 -18.23
C ALA A 215 -14.38 -18.99 -17.95
N LEU A 216 -14.14 -18.58 -16.70
CA LEU A 216 -12.90 -17.93 -16.27
C LEU A 216 -11.79 -18.93 -15.87
N ALA A 217 -12.12 -20.20 -15.63
CA ALA A 217 -11.14 -21.21 -15.28
C ALA A 217 -10.18 -21.47 -16.45
N ASN A 218 -8.89 -21.21 -16.25
CA ASN A 218 -7.86 -21.46 -17.27
C ASN A 218 -7.30 -22.89 -17.22
N ASP A 219 -7.51 -23.59 -16.10
CA ASP A 219 -6.97 -24.92 -15.83
C ASP A 219 -8.05 -26.00 -16.01
N ALA A 220 -7.70 -27.10 -16.68
CA ALA A 220 -8.57 -28.27 -16.87
C ALA A 220 -8.99 -28.90 -15.53
N VAL A 221 -8.11 -28.88 -14.53
CA VAL A 221 -8.41 -29.39 -13.19
C VAL A 221 -9.41 -28.48 -12.46
N MET A 222 -9.29 -27.16 -12.62
CA MET A 222 -10.25 -26.21 -12.05
C MET A 222 -11.63 -26.32 -12.73
N LYS A 223 -11.65 -26.57 -14.05
CA LYS A 223 -12.90 -26.86 -14.76
C LYS A 223 -13.58 -28.12 -14.23
N GLN A 224 -12.82 -29.18 -13.97
CA GLN A 224 -13.33 -30.40 -13.32
C GLN A 224 -13.87 -30.13 -11.91
N VAL A 225 -13.21 -29.28 -11.11
CA VAL A 225 -13.72 -28.85 -9.78
C VAL A 225 -15.06 -28.13 -9.88
N LEU A 226 -15.27 -27.36 -10.95
CA LEU A 226 -16.50 -26.60 -11.20
C LEU A 226 -17.59 -27.43 -11.90
N GLU A 227 -17.22 -28.50 -12.63
CA GLU A 227 -18.11 -29.47 -13.29
C GLU A 227 -18.49 -30.66 -12.39
N GLY A 228 -17.69 -30.97 -11.38
CA GLY A 228 -17.72 -32.21 -10.62
C GLY A 228 -18.93 -32.37 -9.69
N ASN A 229 -19.81 -33.29 -10.11
CA ASN A 229 -20.75 -34.13 -9.33
C ASN A 229 -22.13 -33.58 -8.93
N VAL A 230 -22.96 -33.22 -9.93
CA VAL A 230 -24.43 -33.24 -9.77
C VAL A 230 -25.06 -34.41 -10.53
N HIS A 231 -25.19 -35.55 -9.87
CA HIS A 231 -26.18 -36.58 -10.22
C HIS A 231 -27.15 -36.75 -9.05
N PRO A 232 -28.35 -36.15 -9.11
CA PRO A 232 -29.32 -36.31 -8.05
C PRO A 232 -29.98 -37.69 -8.16
N VAL A 233 -29.76 -38.56 -7.17
CA VAL A 233 -30.59 -39.77 -7.00
C VAL A 233 -31.84 -39.36 -6.23
N GLY A 234 -32.97 -39.26 -6.94
CA GLY A 234 -34.27 -38.93 -6.35
C GLY A 234 -35.22 -40.14 -6.37
N VAL A 235 -35.60 -40.65 -5.20
CA VAL A 235 -36.60 -41.73 -5.06
C VAL A 235 -37.51 -41.48 -3.85
N MET A 236 -38.74 -41.99 -3.89
CA MET A 236 -39.68 -41.88 -2.79
C MET A 236 -39.36 -42.91 -1.69
N VAL A 237 -39.03 -42.44 -0.48
CA VAL A 237 -38.68 -43.27 0.68
C VAL A 237 -39.48 -42.80 1.90
N SER A 238 -39.96 -43.72 2.73
CA SER A 238 -40.73 -43.39 3.93
C SER A 238 -39.83 -43.28 5.16
N SER A 239 -40.06 -42.26 6.01
CA SER A 239 -39.31 -42.01 7.25
C SER A 239 -40.24 -41.89 8.46
N LYS A 240 -39.72 -42.19 9.66
CA LYS A 240 -40.45 -42.13 10.92
C LYS A 240 -39.88 -41.00 11.80
N SER A 241 -40.70 -39.99 12.12
CA SER A 241 -40.33 -38.92 13.06
C SER A 241 -40.74 -39.32 14.49
N SER A 242 -39.79 -39.25 15.42
CA SER A 242 -39.95 -39.72 16.79
C SER A 242 -40.87 -38.81 17.61
N ARG A 243 -42.14 -39.20 17.69
CA ARG A 243 -43.05 -39.22 18.86
C ARG A 243 -44.50 -39.15 18.35
N PHE A 244 -45.19 -40.30 18.43
CA PHE A 244 -46.65 -40.49 18.39
C PHE A 244 -47.48 -40.65 17.09
N PHE A 245 -46.95 -40.67 15.86
CA PHE A 245 -47.73 -41.13 14.68
C PHE A 245 -46.85 -41.86 13.64
N GLY A 246 -47.44 -42.78 12.85
CA GLY A 246 -46.78 -43.77 11.98
C GLY A 246 -45.92 -43.27 10.80
N TRP A 247 -45.51 -44.19 9.92
CA TRP A 247 -44.62 -43.94 8.77
C TRP A 247 -45.18 -42.89 7.80
N ARG A 248 -44.34 -41.94 7.36
CA ARG A 248 -44.71 -40.89 6.40
C ARG A 248 -43.86 -41.01 5.14
N SER A 249 -44.47 -40.86 3.96
CA SER A 249 -43.75 -40.92 2.68
C SER A 249 -43.07 -39.60 2.35
N TYR A 250 -41.80 -39.66 1.96
CA TYR A 250 -41.02 -38.50 1.55
C TYR A 250 -40.32 -38.77 0.21
N TRP A 251 -39.99 -37.71 -0.52
CA TRP A 251 -39.08 -37.72 -1.65
C TRP A 251 -37.68 -37.42 -1.14
N VAL A 252 -36.75 -38.36 -1.28
CA VAL A 252 -35.40 -38.23 -0.72
C VAL A 252 -34.40 -38.02 -1.84
N LEU A 253 -33.49 -37.07 -1.64
CA LEU A 253 -32.44 -36.65 -2.57
C LEU A 253 -31.09 -36.79 -1.86
N LEU A 254 -30.16 -37.53 -2.47
CA LEU A 254 -28.76 -37.57 -2.06
C LEU A 254 -27.95 -36.76 -3.06
N GLN A 255 -27.25 -35.73 -2.57
CA GLN A 255 -26.39 -34.87 -3.40
C GLN A 255 -25.22 -34.38 -2.56
N ASP A 256 -24.00 -34.46 -3.08
CA ASP A 256 -22.78 -33.90 -2.45
C ASP A 256 -22.54 -34.37 -0.99
N GLY A 257 -22.89 -35.62 -0.66
CA GLY A 257 -22.71 -36.20 0.69
C GLY A 257 -23.79 -35.79 1.69
N VAL A 258 -24.83 -35.10 1.22
CA VAL A 258 -25.93 -34.57 2.02
C VAL A 258 -27.25 -35.24 1.63
N LEU A 259 -27.94 -35.81 2.62
CA LEU A 259 -29.26 -36.39 2.45
C LEU A 259 -30.35 -35.35 2.78
N SER A 260 -31.24 -35.07 1.83
CA SER A 260 -32.38 -34.14 1.97
C SER A 260 -33.70 -34.83 1.64
N TRP A 261 -34.78 -34.56 2.39
CA TRP A 261 -36.09 -35.14 2.08
C TRP A 261 -37.26 -34.16 2.14
N TYR A 262 -38.21 -34.35 1.22
CA TYR A 262 -39.32 -33.45 0.91
C TYR A 262 -40.66 -34.18 0.97
N SER A 263 -41.75 -33.50 1.31
CA SER A 263 -43.07 -34.14 1.37
C SER A 263 -43.70 -34.40 -0.02
N LYS A 264 -43.24 -33.72 -1.08
CA LYS A 264 -43.75 -33.85 -2.46
C LYS A 264 -42.63 -33.62 -3.49
N GLN A 265 -42.72 -34.28 -4.66
CA GLN A 265 -41.67 -34.33 -5.70
C GLN A 265 -41.36 -32.98 -6.38
N TYR A 266 -42.32 -32.06 -6.48
CA TYR A 266 -42.15 -30.78 -7.21
C TYR A 266 -41.57 -29.63 -6.37
N VAL A 267 -41.28 -29.85 -5.08
CA VAL A 267 -40.90 -28.80 -4.12
C VAL A 267 -39.38 -28.71 -3.92
N THR A 268 -38.59 -29.10 -4.92
CA THR A 268 -37.11 -29.10 -4.84
C THR A 268 -36.49 -27.71 -4.92
N SER A 269 -37.27 -26.65 -5.18
CA SER A 269 -36.76 -25.29 -5.43
C SER A 269 -37.15 -24.21 -4.41
N VAL A 270 -37.97 -24.48 -3.39
CA VAL A 270 -38.41 -23.44 -2.43
C VAL A 270 -38.51 -23.98 -0.99
N SER A 271 -37.63 -23.46 -0.13
CA SER A 271 -37.69 -23.24 1.34
C SER A 271 -38.68 -24.00 2.25
N ASN A 272 -39.03 -25.25 1.97
CA ASN A 272 -39.68 -26.17 2.93
C ASN A 272 -38.86 -27.47 3.05
N LYS A 273 -37.57 -27.30 3.34
CA LYS A 273 -36.63 -28.39 3.71
C LYS A 273 -36.97 -28.82 5.14
N VAL A 274 -37.14 -30.12 5.38
CA VAL A 274 -37.50 -30.60 6.71
C VAL A 274 -36.24 -30.84 7.56
N ILE A 275 -35.22 -31.56 7.09
CA ILE A 275 -33.93 -31.79 7.80
C ILE A 275 -32.83 -32.08 6.75
N GLN A 276 -31.57 -31.73 7.05
CA GLN A 276 -30.36 -32.01 6.27
C GLN A 276 -29.36 -32.78 7.14
N ALA A 277 -28.75 -33.85 6.63
CA ALA A 277 -27.74 -34.61 7.37
C ALA A 277 -26.54 -35.03 6.51
N SER A 278 -25.32 -34.91 7.06
CA SER A 278 -24.04 -35.25 6.42
C SER A 278 -23.59 -36.66 6.85
N LEU A 279 -23.15 -37.48 5.88
CA LEU A 279 -22.95 -38.93 6.06
C LEU A 279 -21.49 -39.30 6.38
N THR A 280 -21.29 -40.29 7.26
CA THR A 280 -19.93 -40.74 7.64
C THR A 280 -19.66 -42.24 7.48
N SER A 281 -20.55 -43.16 7.91
CA SER A 281 -20.53 -44.59 7.55
C SER A 281 -21.55 -45.44 8.34
N SER A 282 -21.82 -46.64 7.79
CA SER A 282 -22.56 -47.81 8.31
C SER A 282 -24.09 -47.70 8.39
N ALA A 283 -24.75 -48.33 7.42
CA ALA A 283 -26.15 -48.69 7.52
C ALA A 283 -26.30 -50.05 8.22
N PHE A 284 -26.99 -50.09 9.35
CA PHE A 284 -27.30 -51.35 10.02
C PHE A 284 -28.56 -51.98 9.42
N GLN A 285 -28.46 -53.26 9.07
CA GLN A 285 -29.53 -54.06 8.49
C GLN A 285 -30.49 -54.54 9.58
N LEU A 286 -31.78 -54.21 9.46
CA LEU A 286 -32.83 -54.77 10.32
C LEU A 286 -33.81 -55.71 9.59
N ASP A 287 -34.12 -55.49 8.29
CA ASP A 287 -35.06 -56.34 7.50
C ASP A 287 -35.09 -55.97 5.99
N ASN A 288 -35.74 -56.79 5.13
CA ASN A 288 -35.73 -56.67 3.65
C ASN A 288 -36.24 -55.33 3.06
N CYS A 289 -37.00 -54.54 3.81
CA CYS A 289 -37.55 -53.25 3.34
C CYS A 289 -37.03 -52.04 4.12
N PHE A 290 -36.11 -52.23 5.07
CA PHE A 290 -35.67 -51.21 6.01
C PHE A 290 -34.16 -51.03 5.98
N PHE A 291 -33.71 -49.80 6.16
CA PHE A 291 -32.31 -49.49 6.43
C PHE A 291 -32.21 -48.28 7.35
N THR A 292 -31.12 -48.20 8.11
CA THR A 292 -30.85 -47.11 9.04
C THR A 292 -29.63 -46.34 8.57
N VAL A 293 -29.63 -45.02 8.73
CA VAL A 293 -28.52 -44.14 8.38
C VAL A 293 -28.08 -43.41 9.64
N LYS A 294 -26.79 -43.51 9.95
CA LYS A 294 -26.15 -42.75 11.04
C LYS A 294 -25.39 -41.56 10.45
N CYS A 295 -25.61 -40.38 11.02
CA CYS A 295 -25.04 -39.12 10.55
C CYS A 295 -23.89 -38.64 11.46
N PHE A 296 -23.14 -37.62 11.00
CA PHE A 296 -21.95 -37.08 11.68
C PHE A 296 -22.20 -36.52 13.10
N ASP A 297 -23.44 -36.14 13.39
CA ASP A 297 -23.92 -35.62 14.68
C ASP A 297 -24.45 -36.73 15.60
N ASP A 298 -24.12 -37.99 15.31
CA ASP A 298 -24.64 -39.20 15.96
C ASP A 298 -26.16 -39.41 15.84
N SER A 299 -26.86 -38.62 15.03
CA SER A 299 -28.29 -38.85 14.77
C SER A 299 -28.51 -40.12 13.95
N VAL A 300 -29.56 -40.87 14.29
CA VAL A 300 -29.88 -42.16 13.67
C VAL A 300 -31.27 -42.10 13.04
N HIS A 301 -31.32 -42.20 11.72
CA HIS A 301 -32.55 -42.10 10.94
C HIS A 301 -32.93 -43.43 10.32
N HIS A 302 -34.21 -43.81 10.43
CA HIS A 302 -34.72 -45.08 9.93
C HIS A 302 -35.57 -44.85 8.68
N PHE A 303 -35.21 -45.54 7.59
CA PHE A 303 -35.87 -45.44 6.29
C PHE A 303 -36.52 -46.76 5.90
N LYS A 304 -37.67 -46.66 5.22
CA LYS A 304 -38.39 -47.79 4.63
C LYS A 304 -38.63 -47.55 3.15
N VAL A 305 -38.19 -48.49 2.32
CA VAL A 305 -38.41 -48.48 0.87
C VAL A 305 -39.82 -49.01 0.55
N SER A 306 -40.44 -48.51 -0.51
CA SER A 306 -41.78 -48.93 -0.92
C SER A 306 -41.83 -50.43 -1.25
N PRO A 307 -42.75 -51.23 -0.67
CA PRO A 307 -42.88 -52.65 -0.98
C PRO A 307 -43.56 -52.92 -2.34
N LYS A 308 -43.99 -51.88 -3.07
CA LYS A 308 -44.74 -52.02 -4.33
C LYS A 308 -43.85 -52.16 -5.58
N THR A 309 -42.55 -51.89 -5.46
CA THR A 309 -41.57 -51.84 -6.55
C THR A 309 -40.27 -52.42 -6.03
N ASP A 310 -39.73 -53.47 -6.65
CA ASP A 310 -38.55 -54.25 -6.27
C ASP A 310 -37.80 -53.70 -5.03
N PRO A 311 -38.28 -54.04 -3.82
CA PRO A 311 -37.82 -53.40 -2.59
C PRO A 311 -36.37 -53.77 -2.27
N GLU A 312 -35.92 -54.95 -2.70
CA GLU A 312 -34.54 -55.41 -2.49
C GLU A 312 -33.57 -54.68 -3.43
N GLY A 313 -33.87 -54.58 -4.72
CA GLY A 313 -33.04 -53.85 -5.68
C GLY A 313 -32.99 -52.35 -5.40
N THR A 314 -34.13 -51.75 -5.07
CA THR A 314 -34.19 -50.31 -4.75
C THR A 314 -33.43 -50.01 -3.46
N ARG A 315 -33.55 -50.84 -2.43
CA ARG A 315 -32.77 -50.70 -1.19
C ARG A 315 -31.28 -50.87 -1.44
N LYS A 316 -30.88 -51.85 -2.25
CA LYS A 316 -29.47 -52.09 -2.60
C LYS A 316 -28.85 -50.89 -3.32
N ALA A 317 -29.55 -50.31 -4.29
CA ALA A 317 -29.11 -49.10 -4.98
C ALA A 317 -28.95 -47.89 -4.03
N TRP A 318 -29.82 -47.74 -3.03
CA TRP A 318 -29.67 -46.70 -2.01
C TRP A 318 -28.47 -46.94 -1.10
N LEU A 319 -28.21 -48.18 -0.69
CA LEU A 319 -27.06 -48.51 0.15
C LEU A 319 -25.74 -48.29 -0.61
N GLU A 320 -25.66 -48.72 -1.87
CA GLU A 320 -24.48 -48.48 -2.74
C GLU A 320 -24.25 -46.98 -2.96
N ALA A 321 -25.30 -46.20 -3.27
CA ALA A 321 -25.16 -44.75 -3.43
C ALA A 321 -24.74 -44.03 -2.15
N LEU A 322 -25.25 -44.47 -0.98
CA LEU A 322 -24.86 -43.92 0.32
C LEU A 322 -23.41 -44.28 0.67
N GLU A 323 -22.97 -45.50 0.36
CA GLU A 323 -21.60 -45.97 0.61
C GLU A 323 -20.59 -45.27 -0.31
N GLU A 324 -20.91 -45.10 -1.59
CA GLU A 324 -20.09 -44.32 -2.54
C GLU A 324 -19.95 -42.86 -2.11
N HIS A 325 -21.04 -42.21 -1.69
CA HIS A 325 -21.02 -40.84 -1.18
C HIS A 325 -20.34 -40.69 0.20
N ALA A 326 -20.41 -41.71 1.06
CA ALA A 326 -19.68 -41.74 2.32
C ALA A 326 -18.17 -41.88 2.06
N ALA A 327 -17.76 -42.78 1.16
CA ALA A 327 -16.36 -42.96 0.76
C ALA A 327 -15.77 -41.68 0.13
N TYR A 328 -16.57 -40.94 -0.66
CA TYR A 328 -16.21 -39.60 -1.14
C TYR A 328 -15.93 -38.63 0.03
N SER A 329 -16.76 -38.64 1.08
CA SER A 329 -16.58 -37.77 2.24
C SER A 329 -15.35 -38.15 3.09
N THR A 330 -15.02 -39.44 3.21
CA THR A 330 -13.87 -39.92 4.01
C THR A 330 -12.52 -39.73 3.31
N HIS A 331 -12.47 -39.84 1.97
CA HIS A 331 -11.23 -39.65 1.21
C HIS A 331 -10.71 -38.20 1.24
N TYR A 332 -11.60 -37.21 1.37
CA TYR A 332 -11.20 -35.79 1.42
C TYR A 332 -11.01 -35.26 2.85
N CYS A 333 -11.56 -35.90 3.89
CA CYS A 333 -11.32 -35.51 5.29
C CYS A 333 -10.03 -36.07 5.87
N SER A 334 -9.49 -37.18 5.33
CA SER A 334 -8.30 -37.85 5.88
C SER A 334 -6.96 -37.24 5.45
N GLN A 335 -6.93 -36.31 4.49
CA GLN A 335 -5.72 -35.55 4.16
C GLN A 335 -5.52 -34.29 5.03
N GLU A 336 -6.46 -33.94 5.90
CA GLU A 336 -6.38 -32.78 6.80
C GLU A 336 -5.99 -33.15 8.25
N GLN A 337 -5.61 -34.41 8.54
CA GLN A 337 -5.22 -34.88 9.89
C GLN A 337 -3.82 -35.50 9.95
N SER A 338 -2.82 -34.89 9.30
CA SER A 338 -1.42 -35.16 9.61
C SER A 338 -0.63 -33.86 9.62
N GLY A 339 -0.74 -33.14 10.72
CA GLY A 339 0.01 -31.92 10.99
C GLY A 339 -0.58 -31.25 12.21
N GLU A 340 0.08 -31.45 13.34
CA GLU A 340 -0.06 -30.69 14.59
C GLU A 340 -1.12 -31.19 15.57
N GLU A 341 -0.70 -32.14 16.42
CA GLU A 341 -1.02 -32.16 17.86
C GLU A 341 0.05 -33.05 18.53
N GLU A 342 1.00 -32.43 19.25
CA GLU A 342 1.62 -32.91 20.51
C GLU A 342 2.95 -32.17 20.76
N GLU A 343 2.89 -31.06 21.50
CA GLU A 343 4.01 -30.62 22.35
C GLU A 343 3.43 -30.15 23.69
N ASN A 344 3.52 -31.02 24.70
CA ASN A 344 4.00 -30.76 26.07
C ASN A 344 3.24 -31.62 27.10
N GLU A 345 3.91 -32.65 27.64
CA GLU A 345 4.17 -32.78 29.08
C GLU A 345 5.11 -33.98 29.37
N GLU A 346 6.31 -33.62 29.83
CA GLU A 346 7.15 -34.19 30.91
C GLU A 346 7.50 -35.70 31.04
N GLU A 347 8.82 -35.92 31.06
CA GLU A 347 9.65 -36.77 31.94
C GLU A 347 9.51 -38.31 32.05
N LEU A 348 10.68 -38.94 31.81
CA LEU A 348 11.24 -40.13 32.49
C LEU A 348 10.61 -41.51 32.25
N ILE A 349 11.29 -42.37 31.46
CA ILE A 349 12.02 -43.58 31.92
C ILE A 349 12.32 -44.57 30.75
N SER A 350 13.60 -44.97 30.71
CA SER A 350 14.17 -46.26 30.29
C SER A 350 14.22 -46.69 28.82
N ALA A 351 15.45 -46.63 28.31
CA ALA A 351 15.97 -47.55 27.31
C ALA A 351 16.05 -48.99 27.86
N LEU A 352 15.34 -49.93 27.25
CA LEU A 352 15.70 -51.34 27.04
C LEU A 352 14.56 -52.05 26.33
N GLU A 353 14.91 -52.96 25.41
CA GLU A 353 14.04 -53.82 24.57
C GLU A 353 13.49 -53.13 23.30
N LEU A 354 13.79 -53.55 22.07
CA LEU A 354 14.40 -54.77 21.57
C LEU A 354 15.04 -54.47 20.21
N LYS A 355 16.36 -54.68 20.20
CA LYS A 355 17.19 -54.89 19.03
C LYS A 355 17.03 -56.37 18.68
N GLU A 356 16.24 -56.68 17.66
CA GLU A 356 16.16 -57.96 16.94
C GLU A 356 14.94 -57.82 16.02
N SER A 357 15.06 -57.51 14.73
CA SER A 357 15.40 -58.54 13.75
C SER A 357 15.51 -57.90 12.37
N LEU A 358 16.74 -57.48 12.03
CA LEU A 358 17.20 -57.37 10.66
C LEU A 358 18.00 -58.64 10.38
N GLN A 359 17.48 -59.51 9.51
CA GLN A 359 18.23 -60.21 8.45
C GLN A 359 17.32 -61.25 7.77
N VAL A 360 17.22 -61.17 6.43
CA VAL A 360 17.45 -62.23 5.44
C VAL A 360 16.89 -61.76 4.08
N THR A 361 17.80 -61.62 3.09
CA THR A 361 17.57 -61.53 1.63
C THR A 361 17.82 -62.93 1.01
N PRO A 362 17.68 -63.27 -0.33
CA PRO A 362 17.56 -62.46 -1.57
C PRO A 362 16.70 -63.03 -2.78
N SER A 363 16.63 -62.25 -3.88
CA SER A 363 16.58 -62.63 -5.34
C SER A 363 15.28 -63.22 -5.96
N LEU A 364 14.81 -63.01 -7.20
CA LEU A 364 15.25 -62.59 -8.57
C LEU A 364 14.07 -61.80 -9.26
N ALA A 365 14.14 -61.00 -10.34
CA ALA A 365 14.91 -61.04 -11.60
C ALA A 365 14.93 -59.67 -12.35
N HIS A 366 15.91 -59.51 -13.24
CA HIS A 366 16.11 -58.50 -14.31
C HIS A 366 14.84 -58.24 -15.17
N GLN A 367 14.56 -57.06 -15.76
CA GLN A 367 15.26 -56.30 -16.83
C GLN A 367 14.37 -55.05 -17.09
N GLN A 368 14.80 -53.78 -17.10
CA GLN A 368 15.45 -53.00 -18.18
C GLN A 368 15.92 -51.65 -17.54
N VAL A 369 17.23 -51.37 -17.38
CA VAL A 369 18.09 -50.53 -18.25
C VAL A 369 17.50 -49.12 -18.50
N SER A 370 17.77 -48.13 -17.62
CA SER A 370 18.90 -47.14 -17.61
C SER A 370 18.69 -45.94 -18.56
N LYS A 371 19.01 -44.68 -18.27
CA LYS A 371 20.11 -44.06 -17.48
C LYS A 371 19.75 -42.56 -17.32
N LYS A 372 19.62 -42.00 -16.10
CA LYS A 372 20.63 -41.31 -15.27
C LYS A 372 21.42 -40.19 -15.97
N ARG A 373 21.29 -38.94 -15.50
CA ARG A 373 22.28 -38.29 -14.60
C ARG A 373 21.92 -36.83 -14.25
N GLU A 374 21.70 -36.61 -12.95
CA GLU A 374 22.26 -35.48 -12.21
C GLU A 374 23.35 -36.03 -11.28
N GLU A 375 24.35 -35.21 -10.99
CA GLU A 375 25.29 -35.19 -9.85
C GLU A 375 26.42 -34.23 -10.29
N SER A 376 27.06 -33.41 -9.48
CA SER A 376 27.05 -33.10 -8.04
C SER A 376 28.16 -32.03 -7.88
N CYS A 377 28.09 -31.16 -6.88
CA CYS A 377 29.33 -30.55 -6.33
C CYS A 377 29.12 -30.04 -4.91
N THR A 378 29.87 -30.65 -3.96
CA THR A 378 30.31 -30.04 -2.71
C THR A 378 31.80 -30.34 -2.47
N GLY A 379 32.56 -29.26 -2.23
CA GLY A 379 33.69 -29.14 -1.30
C GLY A 379 35.02 -29.88 -1.51
N PHE A 380 36.15 -29.15 -1.58
CA PHE A 380 37.23 -29.15 -0.56
C PHE A 380 38.35 -28.11 -0.84
N ARG A 381 39.22 -27.89 0.16
CA ARG A 381 40.10 -26.74 0.50
C ARG A 381 41.47 -26.59 -0.22
N LYS A 382 41.98 -25.34 -0.19
CA LYS A 382 43.36 -24.78 -0.01
C LYS A 382 44.55 -25.19 -0.92
N ALA A 383 45.19 -24.20 -1.56
CA ALA A 383 46.65 -23.90 -1.50
C ALA A 383 47.01 -22.59 -2.24
N ASP A 384 48.06 -21.91 -1.77
CA ASP A 384 48.56 -20.57 -2.13
C ASP A 384 49.36 -20.47 -3.46
N THR A 385 49.67 -19.21 -3.80
CA THR A 385 50.83 -18.65 -4.56
C THR A 385 50.78 -18.39 -6.09
N LEU A 386 51.04 -17.10 -6.39
CA LEU A 386 51.81 -16.50 -7.49
C LEU A 386 51.34 -16.61 -8.97
N GLY A 387 51.06 -15.44 -9.55
CA GLY A 387 51.80 -14.99 -10.74
C GLY A 387 51.10 -15.02 -12.11
N SER A 388 50.83 -13.81 -12.60
CA SER A 388 51.07 -13.35 -13.98
C SER A 388 50.22 -13.88 -15.16
N MET A 389 49.55 -12.91 -15.81
CA MET A 389 49.32 -12.70 -17.24
C MET A 389 49.25 -13.88 -18.22
N GLY A 390 48.16 -13.92 -19.01
CA GLY A 390 48.13 -14.67 -20.26
C GLY A 390 46.79 -14.60 -20.99
N VAL A 391 46.68 -13.64 -21.91
CA VAL A 391 45.60 -13.47 -22.90
C VAL A 391 45.54 -14.67 -23.86
N CYS A 392 44.35 -15.16 -24.22
CA CYS A 392 44.04 -15.54 -25.61
C CYS A 392 42.55 -15.75 -25.88
N ALA A 393 42.11 -15.18 -27.01
CA ALA A 393 40.77 -15.26 -27.58
C ALA A 393 40.60 -16.46 -28.54
N SER A 394 39.37 -16.97 -28.66
CA SER A 394 38.81 -17.65 -29.86
C SER A 394 37.30 -17.85 -29.64
N ALA A 395 36.40 -17.10 -30.30
CA ALA A 395 35.89 -17.26 -31.66
C ALA A 395 34.93 -18.46 -31.85
N PHE A 396 33.66 -18.17 -32.15
CA PHE A 396 32.66 -18.87 -33.01
C PHE A 396 31.34 -18.08 -32.83
N GLY A 397 30.67 -17.44 -33.80
CA GLY A 397 30.63 -17.62 -35.25
C GLY A 397 29.30 -18.26 -35.65
N THR A 398 28.20 -17.49 -35.78
CA THR A 398 27.06 -17.91 -36.63
C THR A 398 26.45 -16.72 -37.38
N ARG A 399 26.30 -16.93 -38.69
CA ARG A 399 25.89 -16.01 -39.75
C ARG A 399 24.39 -15.70 -39.73
N VAL A 400 24.03 -14.47 -40.13
CA VAL A 400 22.86 -14.23 -41.00
C VAL A 400 23.23 -13.16 -42.05
N ARG A 401 22.93 -13.46 -43.32
CA ARG A 401 23.19 -12.65 -44.52
C ARG A 401 22.23 -11.47 -44.61
N PHE A 402 22.71 -10.30 -45.06
CA PHE A 402 21.92 -9.39 -45.89
C PHE A 402 22.78 -8.83 -47.04
N GLY A 403 22.13 -8.69 -48.19
CA GLY A 403 22.73 -8.44 -49.50
C GLY A 403 23.26 -7.02 -49.71
N ARG A 404 24.19 -6.94 -50.68
CA ARG A 404 24.86 -5.75 -51.20
C ARG A 404 23.91 -4.82 -51.98
N LEU A 405 24.19 -3.51 -51.92
CA LEU A 405 24.14 -2.49 -52.98
C LEU A 405 24.39 -1.14 -52.26
N PHE A 406 25.50 -0.43 -52.41
CA PHE A 406 25.90 0.36 -53.58
C PHE A 406 27.39 0.72 -53.54
N GLY A 407 27.96 0.90 -54.72
CA GLY A 407 29.38 1.19 -54.98
C GLY A 407 29.81 2.64 -54.75
N ALA A 408 31.13 2.75 -54.66
CA ALA A 408 31.94 3.94 -54.44
C ALA A 408 31.94 4.95 -55.59
N ALA A 409 32.32 6.19 -55.29
CA ALA A 409 33.27 6.96 -56.12
C ALA A 409 33.95 8.07 -55.30
N PHE A 410 35.28 8.12 -55.44
CA PHE A 410 36.26 9.05 -54.88
C PHE A 410 36.34 10.38 -55.65
N PHE A 411 36.79 11.44 -54.98
CA PHE A 411 37.74 12.52 -55.37
C PHE A 411 37.78 13.49 -54.16
N GLY A 412 38.88 14.00 -53.58
CA GLY A 412 40.29 14.12 -53.93
C GLY A 412 40.75 15.56 -53.60
N GLY A 413 41.59 15.76 -52.57
CA GLY A 413 42.46 16.95 -52.40
C GLY A 413 42.52 17.62 -51.01
N ILE A 414 43.66 17.48 -50.27
CA ILE A 414 44.66 18.54 -49.88
C ILE A 414 44.28 19.28 -48.55
N PHE A 415 45.03 19.41 -47.43
CA PHE A 415 46.43 19.21 -46.95
C PHE A 415 46.46 19.28 -45.37
N PRO A 416 47.60 19.32 -44.63
CA PRO A 416 48.07 18.32 -43.64
C PRO A 416 47.92 18.69 -42.13
N GLN A 417 48.08 17.72 -41.22
CA GLN A 417 48.91 17.80 -39.98
C GLN A 417 48.85 16.48 -39.17
N GLU A 418 50.03 15.95 -38.84
CA GLU A 418 50.28 14.75 -38.02
C GLU A 418 49.79 14.96 -36.58
N LEU A 419 48.89 14.13 -36.03
CA LEU A 419 49.10 12.79 -35.43
C LEU A 419 50.09 12.76 -34.25
N PHE A 420 49.60 13.20 -33.08
CA PHE A 420 49.95 12.55 -31.81
C PHE A 420 48.90 11.48 -31.50
N LEU A 421 49.35 10.24 -31.42
CA LEU A 421 48.59 9.07 -30.99
C LEU A 421 48.13 9.24 -29.53
N PHE A 422 46.83 9.38 -29.31
CA PHE A 422 46.21 9.00 -28.04
C PHE A 422 45.29 7.80 -28.30
N PHE A 423 45.61 6.69 -27.62
CA PHE A 423 44.78 5.50 -27.55
C PHE A 423 43.35 5.88 -27.15
N PRO A 424 42.30 5.31 -27.79
CA PRO A 424 40.95 5.51 -27.30
C PRO A 424 40.84 4.80 -25.95
N LEU A 425 40.75 5.58 -24.87
CA LEU A 425 40.26 5.09 -23.59
C LEU A 425 38.89 4.45 -23.86
N GLN A 426 38.85 3.12 -23.72
CA GLN A 426 37.64 2.34 -23.70
C GLN A 426 36.76 2.90 -22.57
N ARG A 427 35.80 3.77 -22.92
CA ARG A 427 34.81 4.29 -21.99
C ARG A 427 33.99 3.11 -21.48
N VAL A 428 34.25 2.72 -20.23
CA VAL A 428 33.36 1.84 -19.49
C VAL A 428 32.04 2.60 -19.33
N CYS A 429 31.03 2.19 -20.09
CA CYS A 429 29.67 2.65 -19.87
C CYS A 429 29.23 2.02 -18.54
N LEU A 430 29.42 2.74 -17.43
CA LEU A 430 28.95 2.29 -16.11
C LEU A 430 27.42 2.18 -16.19
N CYS A 431 26.89 0.96 -16.06
CA CYS A 431 25.47 0.74 -15.92
C CYS A 431 25.02 1.34 -14.58
N PRO A 432 24.12 2.34 -14.57
CA PRO A 432 23.65 2.94 -13.32
C PRO A 432 22.94 1.91 -12.44
N ARG A 433 23.04 2.03 -11.11
CA ARG A 433 22.35 1.08 -10.21
C ARG A 433 20.83 1.12 -10.37
N THR A 434 20.21 -0.05 -10.23
CA THR A 434 18.75 -0.27 -10.31
C THR A 434 18.14 -0.76 -8.98
N HIS A 435 18.95 -0.83 -7.93
CA HIS A 435 18.60 -1.33 -6.61
C HIS A 435 19.56 -0.72 -5.57
N LEU A 436 19.06 -0.50 -4.35
CA LEU A 436 19.89 -0.11 -3.22
C LEU A 436 20.62 -1.34 -2.64
N PRO A 437 21.70 -1.14 -1.86
CA PRO A 437 22.43 -2.24 -1.20
C PRO A 437 21.58 -3.08 -0.25
N ALA A 438 20.56 -2.49 0.38
CA ALA A 438 19.63 -3.18 1.26
C ALA A 438 18.18 -2.70 1.02
N PRO A 439 17.17 -3.58 1.21
CA PRO A 439 15.77 -3.18 1.19
C PRO A 439 15.42 -2.29 2.40
N MET A 440 14.32 -1.57 2.32
CA MET A 440 13.79 -0.81 3.43
C MET A 440 13.32 -1.73 4.56
N PHE A 441 13.53 -1.32 5.81
CA PHE A 441 12.99 -2.03 6.97
C PHE A 441 11.47 -1.90 7.04
N SER A 442 10.83 -2.89 7.68
CA SER A 442 9.41 -2.84 7.99
C SER A 442 9.16 -1.75 9.03
N ARG A 443 8.32 -0.76 8.67
CA ARG A 443 7.89 0.30 9.60
C ARG A 443 6.98 -0.23 10.71
N ASN A 444 6.40 -1.41 10.55
CA ASN A 444 5.53 -2.05 11.54
C ASN A 444 6.32 -2.57 12.74
N ASP A 445 7.62 -2.78 12.58
CA ASP A 445 8.51 -3.29 13.62
C ASP A 445 8.85 -2.20 14.66
N PHE A 446 8.55 -0.94 14.35
CA PHE A 446 8.84 0.21 15.20
C PHE A 446 7.57 0.94 15.62
N SER A 447 7.34 0.99 16.93
CA SER A 447 6.26 1.81 17.48
C SER A 447 6.67 3.29 17.52
N ILE A 448 5.94 4.16 16.81
CA ILE A 448 6.08 5.63 16.89
C ILE A 448 6.04 6.11 18.36
N TRP A 449 5.24 5.42 19.19
CA TRP A 449 5.15 5.66 20.63
C TRP A 449 6.45 5.31 21.38
N SER A 450 7.16 4.24 21.01
CA SER A 450 8.46 3.89 21.62
C SER A 450 9.55 4.93 21.35
N ILE A 451 9.41 5.66 20.25
CA ILE A 451 10.30 6.72 19.81
C ILE A 451 9.97 8.04 20.48
N LEU A 452 8.69 8.43 20.47
CA LEU A 452 8.24 9.66 21.12
C LEU A 452 8.55 9.58 22.61
N ARG A 453 8.47 8.38 23.21
CA ARG A 453 8.90 8.07 24.59
C ARG A 453 10.37 8.41 24.86
N LYS A 454 11.29 8.09 23.93
CA LYS A 454 12.74 8.42 24.06
C LYS A 454 13.02 9.93 23.98
N CYS A 455 12.05 10.71 23.51
CA CYS A 455 12.17 12.15 23.30
C CYS A 455 11.48 12.97 24.41
N ILE A 456 10.87 12.31 25.40
CA ILE A 456 10.18 12.94 26.52
C ILE A 456 11.23 13.61 27.44
N GLY A 457 11.03 14.89 27.76
CA GLY A 457 11.93 15.69 28.61
C GLY A 457 12.93 16.57 27.85
N MET A 458 13.04 16.39 26.53
CA MET A 458 13.82 17.30 25.66
C MET A 458 12.93 18.45 25.16
N GLU A 459 13.50 19.64 24.96
CA GLU A 459 12.78 20.70 24.23
C GLU A 459 12.41 20.20 22.82
N LEU A 460 11.16 20.42 22.39
CA LEU A 460 10.63 19.98 21.08
C LEU A 460 11.52 20.39 19.88
N SER A 461 12.29 21.47 20.02
CA SER A 461 13.23 21.98 19.00
C SER A 461 14.57 21.22 18.93
N LYS A 462 14.88 20.39 19.93
CA LYS A 462 16.12 19.60 20.05
C LYS A 462 15.92 18.11 19.76
N ILE A 463 14.69 17.68 19.51
CA ILE A 463 14.35 16.30 19.20
C ILE A 463 14.71 16.01 17.74
N THR A 464 15.71 15.17 17.54
CA THR A 464 16.08 14.67 16.22
C THR A 464 15.06 13.62 15.79
N MET A 465 14.40 13.83 14.65
CA MET A 465 13.53 12.80 14.06
C MET A 465 14.33 11.49 13.92
N PRO A 466 13.83 10.34 14.40
CA PRO A 466 14.58 9.09 14.25
C PRO A 466 14.82 8.74 12.78
N VAL A 467 15.92 8.03 12.55
CA VAL A 467 16.32 7.54 11.23
C VAL A 467 15.24 6.68 10.58
N ILE A 468 14.40 6.00 11.36
CA ILE A 468 13.35 5.13 10.79
C ILE A 468 12.26 5.88 10.00
N PHE A 469 12.09 7.19 10.21
CA PHE A 469 11.18 8.00 9.40
C PHE A 469 11.88 8.56 8.17
N ASN A 470 13.20 8.42 8.12
CA ASN A 470 13.97 8.87 6.99
C ASN A 470 13.87 7.91 5.81
N GLU A 471 14.35 8.41 4.69
CA GLU A 471 14.77 7.63 3.54
C GLU A 471 16.26 7.92 3.30
N PRO A 472 17.01 7.03 2.62
CA PRO A 472 18.45 7.16 2.44
C PRO A 472 18.85 8.21 1.37
N LEU A 473 18.26 9.41 1.42
CA LEU A 473 18.60 10.57 0.60
C LEU A 473 18.65 11.84 1.44
N SER A 474 19.59 12.74 1.12
CA SER A 474 19.60 14.12 1.64
C SER A 474 18.49 14.94 0.96
N PHE A 475 18.02 16.00 1.62
CA PHE A 475 17.07 16.93 0.99
C PHE A 475 17.65 17.56 -0.29
N LEU A 476 18.97 17.76 -0.37
CA LEU A 476 19.63 18.25 -1.61
C LEU A 476 19.43 17.25 -2.78
N GLN A 477 19.50 15.96 -2.48
CA GLN A 477 19.26 14.90 -3.46
C GLN A 477 17.78 14.86 -3.85
N ARG A 478 16.87 14.98 -2.87
CA ARG A 478 15.42 15.08 -3.12
C ARG A 478 15.07 16.25 -4.05
N LEU A 479 15.72 17.40 -3.91
CA LEU A 479 15.54 18.54 -4.82
C LEU A 479 16.09 18.27 -6.22
N THR A 480 17.14 17.46 -6.34
CA THR A 480 17.73 17.09 -7.64
C THR A 480 16.78 16.27 -8.50
N GLU A 481 15.81 15.58 -7.90
CA GLU A 481 14.75 14.85 -8.61
C GLU A 481 13.89 15.75 -9.50
N TYR A 482 13.89 17.08 -9.30
CA TYR A 482 13.24 18.03 -10.22
C TYR A 482 13.73 17.88 -11.67
N MET A 483 14.95 17.39 -11.83
CA MET A 483 15.61 17.24 -13.11
C MET A 483 15.41 15.84 -13.75
N GLU A 484 14.59 14.96 -13.15
CA GLU A 484 14.28 13.63 -13.71
C GLU A 484 13.74 13.73 -15.15
N HIS A 485 12.94 14.77 -15.43
CA HIS A 485 12.27 14.96 -16.72
C HIS A 485 12.89 16.11 -17.55
N THR A 486 14.21 16.28 -17.47
CA THR A 486 14.95 17.37 -18.16
C THR A 486 14.74 17.39 -19.69
N TYR A 487 14.38 16.26 -20.31
CA TYR A 487 14.04 16.22 -21.75
C TYR A 487 12.92 17.21 -22.13
N LEU A 488 12.07 17.62 -21.19
CA LEU A 488 11.05 18.65 -21.41
C LEU A 488 11.66 20.04 -21.62
N LEU A 489 12.78 20.34 -20.94
CA LEU A 489 13.54 21.58 -21.14
C LEU A 489 14.24 21.57 -22.50
N HIS A 490 14.83 20.44 -22.90
CA HIS A 490 15.39 20.23 -24.23
C HIS A 490 14.32 20.44 -25.32
N ARG A 491 13.12 19.91 -25.11
CA ARG A 491 11.96 20.11 -26.00
C ARG A 491 11.50 21.56 -26.04
N ALA A 492 11.50 22.26 -24.90
CA ALA A 492 11.22 23.70 -24.85
C ALA A 492 12.28 24.48 -25.65
N ASN A 493 13.56 24.18 -25.48
CA ASN A 493 14.62 24.88 -26.20
C ASN A 493 14.58 24.62 -27.73
N ALA A 494 14.08 23.46 -28.15
CA ALA A 494 13.84 23.13 -29.55
C ALA A 494 12.61 23.85 -30.15
N ALA A 495 11.62 24.22 -29.34
CA ALA A 495 10.37 24.82 -29.80
C ALA A 495 10.52 26.30 -30.21
N ARG A 496 10.03 26.62 -31.42
CA ARG A 496 10.10 27.98 -32.00
C ARG A 496 9.05 28.92 -31.43
N ASP A 497 7.85 28.41 -31.16
CA ASP A 497 6.73 29.18 -30.62
C ASP A 497 6.81 29.31 -29.09
N SER A 498 6.52 30.51 -28.56
CA SER A 498 6.60 30.80 -27.13
C SER A 498 5.55 30.07 -26.31
N ILE A 499 4.37 29.82 -26.89
CA ILE A 499 3.30 29.05 -26.23
C ILE A 499 3.69 27.57 -26.16
N GLU A 500 4.27 27.00 -27.20
CA GLU A 500 4.83 25.64 -27.14
C GLU A 500 5.95 25.49 -26.11
N ARG A 501 6.81 26.52 -25.98
CA ARG A 501 7.79 26.58 -24.88
C ARG A 501 7.10 26.59 -23.53
N MET A 502 6.11 27.47 -23.32
CA MET A 502 5.35 27.56 -22.07
C MET A 502 4.67 26.23 -21.71
N LYS A 503 4.11 25.51 -22.69
CA LYS A 503 3.55 24.15 -22.47
C LYS A 503 4.61 23.17 -21.95
N CYS A 504 5.81 23.18 -22.53
CA CYS A 504 6.90 22.32 -22.10
C CYS A 504 7.43 22.70 -20.71
N VAL A 505 7.57 24.00 -20.42
CA VAL A 505 8.00 24.49 -19.09
C VAL A 505 6.96 24.17 -18.03
N ALA A 506 5.66 24.35 -18.33
CA ALA A 506 4.58 23.97 -17.41
C ALA A 506 4.56 22.46 -17.15
N ALA A 507 4.76 21.64 -18.18
CA ALA A 507 4.89 20.20 -18.02
C ALA A 507 6.11 19.82 -17.16
N PHE A 508 7.25 20.50 -17.35
CA PHE A 508 8.43 20.30 -16.53
C PHE A 508 8.16 20.66 -15.06
N ALA A 509 7.55 21.81 -14.79
CA ALA A 509 7.20 22.27 -13.44
C ALA A 509 6.27 21.28 -12.70
N VAL A 510 5.29 20.70 -13.40
CA VAL A 510 4.43 19.64 -12.83
C VAL A 510 5.21 18.34 -12.61
N SER A 511 6.03 17.93 -13.58
CA SER A 511 6.81 16.69 -13.51
C SER A 511 7.86 16.71 -12.39
N ALA A 512 8.41 17.88 -12.06
CA ALA A 512 9.43 18.05 -11.03
C ALA A 512 8.93 17.62 -9.64
N VAL A 513 7.62 17.72 -9.39
CA VAL A 513 7.00 17.34 -8.12
C VAL A 513 6.29 15.97 -8.17
N ALA A 514 6.42 15.23 -9.28
CA ALA A 514 5.72 13.96 -9.49
C ALA A 514 6.28 12.79 -8.67
N SER A 515 7.61 12.74 -8.48
CA SER A 515 8.30 11.64 -7.79
C SER A 515 7.90 11.48 -6.32
N GLN A 516 7.20 12.47 -5.75
CA GLN A 516 6.79 12.51 -4.35
C GLN A 516 5.67 11.50 -4.01
N TRP A 517 4.92 11.02 -5.01
CA TRP A 517 3.83 10.06 -4.79
C TRP A 517 4.32 8.80 -4.06
N GLU A 518 3.57 8.27 -3.09
CA GLU A 518 3.92 7.14 -2.20
C GLU A 518 5.24 7.27 -1.39
N ARG A 519 6.02 8.35 -1.56
CA ARG A 519 7.31 8.55 -0.88
C ARG A 519 7.16 9.26 0.45
N THR A 520 6.64 8.53 1.41
CA THR A 520 6.35 9.00 2.77
C THR A 520 7.58 9.11 3.68
N GLY A 521 8.75 8.66 3.22
CA GLY A 521 10.02 8.85 3.93
C GLY A 521 10.48 10.30 3.90
N LYS A 522 10.97 10.80 5.04
CA LYS A 522 11.56 12.14 5.14
C LYS A 522 13.01 12.11 4.66
N PRO A 523 13.45 12.95 3.71
CA PRO A 523 14.87 13.06 3.42
C PRO A 523 15.66 13.57 4.65
N PHE A 524 16.95 13.25 4.72
CA PHE A 524 17.81 13.78 5.76
C PHE A 524 17.92 15.30 5.63
N ASN A 525 17.83 15.99 6.77
CA ASN A 525 18.07 17.42 6.82
C ASN A 525 19.56 17.67 6.48
N PRO A 526 19.89 18.49 5.47
CA PRO A 526 21.27 18.78 5.12
C PRO A 526 21.98 19.49 6.27
N LEU A 527 23.27 19.20 6.45
CA LEU A 527 24.11 19.98 7.35
C LEU A 527 24.41 21.36 6.74
N LEU A 528 24.70 22.35 7.58
CA LEU A 528 25.11 23.67 7.09
C LEU A 528 26.47 23.55 6.39
N GLY A 529 26.50 23.91 5.10
CA GLY A 529 27.68 23.74 4.24
C GLY A 529 27.75 22.40 3.51
N GLU A 530 26.78 21.51 3.71
CA GLU A 530 26.62 20.30 2.90
C GLU A 530 26.39 20.65 1.44
N THR A 531 27.03 19.91 0.54
CA THR A 531 26.91 20.04 -0.91
C THR A 531 26.38 18.76 -1.52
N TYR A 532 25.87 18.85 -2.73
CA TYR A 532 25.57 17.69 -3.56
C TYR A 532 25.75 18.06 -5.02
N GLU A 533 26.46 17.22 -5.76
CA GLU A 533 26.53 17.34 -7.21
C GLU A 533 25.95 16.11 -7.92
N LEU A 534 25.48 16.32 -9.13
CA LEU A 534 25.08 15.27 -10.04
C LEU A 534 25.58 15.67 -11.43
N VAL A 535 26.28 14.80 -12.13
CA VAL A 535 26.60 15.00 -13.54
C VAL A 535 25.99 13.83 -14.30
N ARG A 536 25.12 14.13 -15.25
CA ARG A 536 24.48 13.13 -16.11
C ARG A 536 24.79 13.47 -17.55
N GLU A 537 25.70 12.73 -18.19
CA GLU A 537 26.01 12.93 -19.61
C GLU A 537 24.82 12.56 -20.51
N ASP A 538 24.00 11.61 -20.06
CA ASP A 538 22.82 11.11 -20.77
C ASP A 538 21.60 12.04 -20.67
N LEU A 539 21.48 12.84 -19.60
CA LEU A 539 20.37 13.78 -19.38
C LEU A 539 20.78 15.25 -19.48
N GLY A 540 22.06 15.53 -19.25
CA GLY A 540 22.75 16.79 -19.53
C GLY A 540 22.63 17.91 -18.50
N PHE A 541 22.87 17.70 -17.19
CA PHE A 541 22.84 18.82 -16.19
C PHE A 541 23.51 18.53 -14.80
N SER A 542 23.50 19.53 -13.89
CA SER A 542 23.94 19.48 -12.46
C SER A 542 22.99 20.20 -11.47
N ALA A 543 23.13 20.14 -10.12
CA ALA A 543 22.01 20.40 -9.16
C ALA A 543 22.10 21.65 -8.23
N PHE A 544 20.91 22.21 -7.89
CA PHE A 544 20.51 23.50 -7.24
C PHE A 544 21.22 24.80 -7.65
N HIS A 545 22.15 24.69 -8.57
CA HIS A 545 22.26 25.52 -9.76
C HIS A 545 22.55 24.55 -10.91
N ALA A 546 21.63 24.45 -11.86
CA ALA A 546 21.66 23.48 -12.93
C ALA A 546 21.96 24.15 -14.26
N GLU A 547 22.93 23.61 -14.99
CA GLU A 547 23.29 24.10 -16.31
C GLU A 547 23.17 22.93 -17.28
N GLY A 548 22.48 23.16 -18.39
CA GLY A 548 22.50 22.21 -19.49
C GLY A 548 23.93 22.01 -19.98
N LEU A 549 24.37 20.75 -20.24
CA LEU A 549 25.74 20.49 -20.70
C LEU A 549 26.06 21.22 -22.03
N GLN A 550 25.04 21.51 -22.83
CA GLN A 550 25.16 22.27 -24.07
C GLN A 550 24.92 23.79 -23.86
N LYS A 551 24.86 24.24 -22.60
CA LYS A 551 24.53 25.61 -22.17
C LYS A 551 23.20 26.10 -22.73
N ASP A 552 22.27 25.17 -22.86
CA ASP A 552 20.99 25.35 -23.54
C ASP A 552 19.85 25.75 -22.59
N PHE A 553 20.01 25.50 -21.29
CA PHE A 553 19.18 26.07 -20.23
C PHE A 553 20.01 26.29 -18.94
N VAL A 554 19.51 27.17 -18.07
CA VAL A 554 19.97 27.30 -16.68
C VAL A 554 18.75 27.18 -15.77
N PHE A 555 18.80 26.32 -14.76
CA PHE A 555 17.70 26.10 -13.82
C PHE A 555 18.21 26.23 -12.39
N HIS A 556 17.68 27.19 -11.65
CA HIS A 556 18.14 27.50 -10.29
C HIS A 556 16.99 27.97 -9.41
N GLY A 557 17.25 28.03 -8.12
CA GLY A 557 16.30 28.55 -7.15
C GLY A 557 16.66 28.14 -5.74
N SER A 558 15.99 28.76 -4.79
CA SER A 558 16.11 28.45 -3.37
C SER A 558 14.80 27.92 -2.84
N ILE A 559 14.84 26.82 -2.07
CA ILE A 559 13.65 26.24 -1.43
C ILE A 559 13.87 26.12 0.07
N TYR A 560 12.99 26.76 0.83
CA TYR A 560 12.84 26.64 2.27
C TYR A 560 11.49 25.99 2.60
N PRO A 561 11.45 24.69 2.95
CA PRO A 561 10.20 24.04 3.33
C PRO A 561 9.75 24.49 4.72
N LYS A 562 8.73 25.35 4.79
CA LYS A 562 8.12 25.76 6.05
C LYS A 562 7.12 24.69 6.50
N LEU A 563 7.44 24.01 7.60
CA LEU A 563 6.59 22.97 8.17
C LEU A 563 5.51 23.56 9.08
N LYS A 564 4.28 23.06 8.97
CA LYS A 564 3.15 23.33 9.87
C LYS A 564 2.47 22.01 10.24
N PHE A 565 2.26 21.79 11.54
CA PHE A 565 1.58 20.60 12.04
C PHE A 565 0.11 20.92 12.33
N TRP A 566 -0.79 20.13 11.74
CA TRP A 566 -2.25 20.29 11.82
C TRP A 566 -2.92 19.12 12.57
N GLY A 567 -2.28 18.63 13.63
CA GLY A 567 -2.80 17.54 14.46
C GLY A 567 -2.65 16.15 13.83
N LYS A 568 -3.28 15.88 12.67
CA LYS A 568 -3.15 14.59 11.97
C LYS A 568 -2.29 14.65 10.71
N SER A 569 -1.93 15.84 10.26
CA SER A 569 -1.16 16.07 9.04
C SER A 569 -0.01 17.05 9.27
N VAL A 570 1.03 16.95 8.44
CA VAL A 570 2.10 17.94 8.34
C VAL A 570 2.06 18.55 6.95
N GLU A 571 1.88 19.86 6.89
CA GLU A 571 2.04 20.64 5.67
C GLU A 571 3.48 21.13 5.56
N ALA A 572 4.09 20.89 4.41
CA ALA A 572 5.35 21.45 3.98
C ALA A 572 5.08 22.47 2.87
N GLU A 573 5.16 23.75 3.20
CA GLU A 573 5.00 24.85 2.27
C GLU A 573 6.39 25.22 1.69
N PRO A 574 6.71 24.91 0.42
CA PRO A 574 8.01 25.23 -0.16
C PRO A 574 8.07 26.74 -0.44
N LYS A 575 8.77 27.49 0.42
CA LYS A 575 9.04 28.91 0.23
C LYS A 575 10.25 29.10 -0.68
N GLY A 576 10.13 30.02 -1.62
CA GLY A 576 11.20 30.37 -2.53
C GLY A 576 10.78 30.20 -3.97
N ILE A 577 11.62 30.68 -4.88
CA ILE A 577 11.26 30.89 -6.28
C ILE A 577 12.19 30.04 -7.13
N ILE A 578 11.58 29.34 -8.08
CA ILE A 578 12.26 28.56 -9.08
C ILE A 578 12.40 29.42 -10.33
N THR A 579 13.59 29.44 -10.91
CA THR A 579 13.94 30.19 -12.10
C THR A 579 14.49 29.23 -13.16
N LEU A 580 13.93 29.31 -14.37
CA LEU A 580 14.44 28.62 -15.55
C LEU A 580 14.77 29.68 -16.60
N GLU A 581 15.99 29.66 -17.10
CA GLU A 581 16.46 30.51 -18.19
C GLU A 581 16.70 29.65 -19.43
N LEU A 582 16.23 30.15 -20.58
CA LEU A 582 16.49 29.59 -21.90
C LEU A 582 17.33 30.60 -22.70
N PRO A 583 18.68 30.54 -22.61
CA PRO A 583 19.57 31.55 -23.18
C PRO A 583 19.38 31.78 -24.68
N LYS A 584 19.10 30.72 -25.44
CA LYS A 584 18.83 30.78 -26.89
C LYS A 584 17.74 31.80 -27.25
N TYR A 585 16.73 31.94 -26.40
CA TYR A 585 15.63 32.87 -26.62
C TYR A 585 15.74 34.11 -25.73
N ASN A 586 16.74 34.21 -24.86
CA ASN A 586 16.83 35.24 -23.82
C ASN A 586 15.52 35.33 -23.00
N GLU A 587 14.97 34.18 -22.64
CA GLU A 587 13.71 34.05 -21.91
C GLU A 587 13.98 33.48 -20.51
N ALA A 588 13.25 33.99 -19.53
CA ALA A 588 13.28 33.48 -18.16
C ALA A 588 11.87 33.21 -17.68
N TYR A 589 11.73 32.10 -16.96
CA TYR A 589 10.48 31.62 -16.38
C TYR A 589 10.63 31.51 -14.88
N THR A 590 9.65 32.01 -14.13
CA THR A 590 9.64 31.85 -12.67
C THR A 590 8.33 31.26 -12.18
N TRP A 591 8.41 30.43 -11.14
CA TRP A 591 7.24 29.89 -10.43
C TRP A 591 7.55 29.51 -8.98
N THR A 592 6.51 29.17 -8.23
CA THR A 592 6.60 28.57 -6.89
C THR A 592 5.97 27.18 -6.91
N ASN A 593 6.52 26.25 -6.14
CA ASN A 593 5.98 24.90 -6.04
C ASN A 593 4.72 24.83 -5.15
N PRO A 594 3.83 23.85 -5.38
CA PRO A 594 2.63 23.66 -4.58
C PRO A 594 2.97 23.20 -3.17
N THR A 595 2.04 23.41 -2.23
CA THR A 595 2.17 22.89 -0.86
C THR A 595 2.06 21.38 -0.88
N CYS A 596 2.96 20.70 -0.18
CA CYS A 596 2.90 19.27 0.05
C CYS A 596 2.29 19.00 1.44
N CYS A 597 1.36 18.07 1.55
CA CYS A 597 0.78 17.66 2.81
C CYS A 597 0.95 16.15 3.01
N VAL A 598 1.47 15.76 4.17
CA VAL A 598 1.57 14.37 4.59
C VAL A 598 0.47 14.13 5.61
N HIS A 599 -0.45 13.24 5.30
CA HIS A 599 -1.59 12.91 6.15
C HIS A 599 -1.31 11.69 7.03
N ASN A 600 -2.07 11.56 8.11
CA ASN A 600 -2.03 10.43 9.04
C ASN A 600 -0.67 10.23 9.71
N ILE A 601 0.03 11.31 10.08
CA ILE A 601 1.38 11.23 10.66
C ILE A 601 1.44 10.64 12.08
N ILE A 602 0.29 10.48 12.75
CA ILE A 602 0.20 9.88 14.09
C ILE A 602 -0.35 8.45 14.03
N VAL A 603 -1.48 8.24 13.34
CA VAL A 603 -2.18 6.95 13.27
C VAL A 603 -2.81 6.80 11.88
N GLY A 604 -2.69 5.59 11.31
CA GLY A 604 -3.22 5.23 9.99
C GLY A 604 -2.15 5.17 8.90
N GLN A 605 -2.56 4.84 7.68
CA GLN A 605 -1.64 4.79 6.54
C GLN A 605 -1.24 6.21 6.13
N LEU A 606 0.08 6.48 6.12
CA LEU A 606 0.66 7.72 5.61
C LEU A 606 0.37 7.84 4.11
N TRP A 607 -0.11 9.01 3.69
CA TRP A 607 -0.27 9.34 2.27
C TRP A 607 0.05 10.81 2.02
N ILE A 608 0.41 11.12 0.78
CA ILE A 608 0.88 12.44 0.37
C ILE A 608 -0.12 13.08 -0.57
N GLU A 609 -0.34 14.36 -0.36
CA GLU A 609 -1.10 15.23 -1.22
C GLU A 609 -0.27 16.45 -1.64
N GLN A 610 -0.53 16.97 -2.83
CA GLN A 610 -0.07 18.31 -3.22
C GLN A 610 -1.25 19.15 -3.69
N TYR A 611 -1.33 20.37 -3.18
CA TYR A 611 -2.36 21.34 -3.55
C TYR A 611 -1.84 22.78 -3.54
N GLY A 612 -2.60 23.65 -4.19
CA GLY A 612 -2.29 25.07 -4.29
C GLY A 612 -2.21 25.55 -5.73
N ASN A 613 -1.88 26.82 -5.88
CA ASN A 613 -1.79 27.46 -7.19
C ASN A 613 -0.31 27.56 -7.60
N MET A 614 -0.01 27.14 -8.82
CA MET A 614 1.29 27.32 -9.45
C MET A 614 1.11 28.30 -10.62
N GLU A 615 1.86 29.40 -10.60
CA GLU A 615 1.88 30.38 -11.68
C GLU A 615 3.29 30.40 -12.30
N VAL A 616 3.39 29.95 -13.55
CA VAL A 616 4.62 30.00 -14.35
C VAL A 616 4.56 31.25 -15.23
N ILE A 617 5.51 32.17 -15.06
CA ILE A 617 5.52 33.47 -15.74
C ILE A 617 6.72 33.53 -16.68
N ASN A 618 6.51 33.82 -17.97
CA ASN A 618 7.59 34.18 -18.89
C ASN A 618 7.82 35.70 -18.85
N HIS A 619 8.98 36.13 -18.36
CA HIS A 619 9.28 37.54 -18.15
C HIS A 619 9.53 38.33 -19.44
N LYS A 620 9.85 37.65 -20.55
CA LYS A 620 10.08 38.29 -21.85
C LYS A 620 8.79 38.50 -22.62
N THR A 621 7.98 37.44 -22.77
CA THR A 621 6.75 37.47 -23.58
C THR A 621 5.55 37.99 -22.78
N GLY A 622 5.59 37.89 -21.45
CA GLY A 622 4.49 38.23 -20.55
C GLY A 622 3.38 37.16 -20.49
N GLU A 623 3.60 36.00 -21.12
CA GLU A 623 2.71 34.85 -21.02
C GLU A 623 2.73 34.25 -19.62
N LYS A 624 1.60 33.68 -19.20
CA LYS A 624 1.45 33.07 -17.88
C LYS A 624 0.74 31.74 -17.97
N CYS A 625 1.29 30.69 -17.36
CA CYS A 625 0.57 29.45 -17.13
C CYS A 625 0.07 29.42 -15.68
N CYS A 626 -1.24 29.39 -15.47
CA CYS A 626 -1.85 29.29 -14.15
C CYS A 626 -2.42 27.88 -13.98
N LEU A 627 -1.79 27.09 -13.12
CA LEU A 627 -2.18 25.71 -12.78
C LEU A 627 -2.71 25.66 -11.34
N ILE A 628 -3.76 24.88 -11.13
CA ILE A 628 -4.38 24.63 -9.82
C ILE A 628 -4.22 23.15 -9.50
N PHE A 629 -3.44 22.85 -8.47
CA PHE A 629 -3.36 21.53 -7.86
C PHE A 629 -4.54 21.39 -6.91
N LYS A 630 -5.48 20.51 -7.26
CA LYS A 630 -6.75 20.35 -6.56
C LYS A 630 -6.53 19.54 -5.27
N PRO A 631 -7.05 20.02 -4.13
CA PRO A 631 -7.13 19.19 -2.94
C PRO A 631 -8.19 18.08 -3.13
N CYS A 632 -8.02 16.99 -2.41
CA CYS A 632 -8.77 15.74 -2.43
C CYS A 632 -10.28 15.98 -2.21
N GLY A 633 -10.60 17.02 -1.44
CA GLY A 633 -11.97 17.40 -1.11
C GLY A 633 -12.67 16.34 -0.24
N LEU A 634 -13.94 16.55 0.07
CA LEU A 634 -14.70 15.69 1.00
C LEU A 634 -14.98 14.26 0.46
N PHE A 635 -14.76 14.01 -0.84
CA PHE A 635 -15.13 12.76 -1.51
C PHE A 635 -14.01 12.16 -2.39
N GLY A 636 -12.78 12.68 -2.31
CA GLY A 636 -11.62 12.12 -3.05
C GLY A 636 -11.64 12.25 -4.58
N ARG A 637 -12.69 12.81 -5.18
CA ARG A 637 -12.88 12.85 -6.65
C ARG A 637 -11.90 13.75 -7.39
N GLU A 638 -11.29 14.70 -6.69
CA GLU A 638 -10.34 15.67 -7.26
C GLU A 638 -8.89 15.32 -6.88
N LEU A 639 -8.66 14.16 -6.25
CA LEU A 639 -7.36 13.72 -5.78
C LEU A 639 -6.32 13.72 -6.93
N HIS A 640 -5.23 14.43 -6.68
CA HIS A 640 -4.08 14.64 -7.57
C HIS A 640 -4.33 15.41 -8.87
N LYS A 641 -5.53 15.93 -9.09
CA LYS A 641 -5.82 16.64 -10.33
C LYS A 641 -5.07 17.96 -10.41
N VAL A 642 -4.56 18.24 -11.61
CA VAL A 642 -3.98 19.53 -11.98
C VAL A 642 -4.76 20.06 -13.17
N GLU A 643 -5.25 21.28 -13.08
CA GLU A 643 -6.00 21.95 -14.15
C GLU A 643 -5.63 23.41 -14.24
N GLY A 644 -5.62 23.97 -15.45
CA GLY A 644 -5.25 25.36 -15.63
C GLY A 644 -5.26 25.83 -17.08
N TYR A 645 -4.73 27.04 -17.28
CA TYR A 645 -4.67 27.65 -18.61
C TYR A 645 -3.35 28.38 -18.81
N ILE A 646 -2.88 28.41 -20.05
CA ILE A 646 -1.90 29.39 -20.53
C ILE A 646 -2.66 30.62 -21.00
N LEU A 647 -2.22 31.77 -20.51
CA LEU A 647 -2.71 33.10 -20.81
C LEU A 647 -1.65 33.84 -21.63
N ASP A 648 -2.07 34.51 -22.70
CA ASP A 648 -1.22 35.47 -23.39
C ASP A 648 -1.05 36.77 -22.56
N LYS A 649 -0.20 37.68 -23.05
CA LYS A 649 0.01 39.00 -22.42
C LYS A 649 -1.28 39.82 -22.25
N SER A 650 -2.28 39.58 -23.11
CA SER A 650 -3.61 40.20 -23.07
C SER A 650 -4.59 39.46 -22.15
N LYS A 651 -4.11 38.50 -21.35
CA LYS A 651 -4.88 37.64 -20.44
C LYS A 651 -5.93 36.76 -21.14
N ARG A 652 -5.79 36.52 -22.45
CA ARG A 652 -6.67 35.59 -23.18
C ARG A 652 -6.17 34.17 -22.99
N LYS A 653 -7.11 33.25 -22.77
CA LYS A 653 -6.81 31.80 -22.70
C LYS A 653 -6.39 31.31 -24.08
N VAL A 654 -5.14 30.87 -24.19
CA VAL A 654 -4.59 30.32 -25.44
C VAL A 654 -4.67 28.79 -25.43
N SER A 655 -4.48 28.19 -24.26
CA SER A 655 -4.43 26.74 -24.12
C SER A 655 -4.90 26.33 -22.73
N ALA A 656 -5.63 25.22 -22.63
CA ALA A 656 -5.97 24.59 -21.35
C ALA A 656 -5.02 23.42 -21.09
N LEU A 657 -4.64 23.23 -19.83
CA LEU A 657 -3.83 22.11 -19.37
C LEU A 657 -4.59 21.35 -18.29
N TYR A 658 -4.55 20.03 -18.34
CA TYR A 658 -5.23 19.18 -17.37
C TYR A 658 -4.56 17.81 -17.23
N GLY A 659 -4.72 17.17 -16.09
CA GLY A 659 -4.19 15.84 -15.84
C GLY A 659 -4.11 15.53 -14.34
N LYS A 660 -3.19 14.63 -13.99
CA LYS A 660 -2.85 14.30 -12.61
C LYS A 660 -1.34 14.34 -12.43
N TRP A 661 -0.86 15.03 -11.41
CA TRP A 661 0.58 15.16 -11.17
C TRP A 661 1.26 13.82 -10.84
N THR A 662 0.49 12.78 -10.51
CA THR A 662 0.96 11.41 -10.30
C THR A 662 1.01 10.55 -11.56
N GLU A 663 0.48 11.03 -12.70
CA GLU A 663 0.30 10.20 -13.91
C GLU A 663 0.76 10.92 -15.19
N CYS A 664 0.13 12.04 -15.53
CA CYS A 664 0.33 12.71 -16.83
C CYS A 664 -0.23 14.14 -16.85
N LEU A 665 0.18 14.89 -17.88
CA LEU A 665 -0.34 16.22 -18.19
C LEU A 665 -0.64 16.33 -19.69
N TYR A 666 -1.86 16.74 -20.01
CA TYR A 666 -2.36 16.99 -21.35
C TYR A 666 -2.60 18.48 -21.58
N THR A 667 -2.65 18.87 -22.85
CA THR A 667 -3.09 20.19 -23.30
C THR A 667 -4.18 20.08 -24.35
N VAL A 668 -5.11 21.03 -24.37
CA VAL A 668 -6.22 21.07 -25.33
C VAL A 668 -6.66 22.52 -25.57
N GLU A 669 -7.45 22.74 -26.61
CA GLU A 669 -8.06 24.04 -26.88
C GLU A 669 -8.99 24.48 -25.71
N PRO A 670 -8.94 25.75 -25.27
CA PRO A 670 -9.74 26.24 -24.13
C PRO A 670 -11.25 26.02 -24.29
N ALA A 671 -11.79 26.14 -25.51
CA ALA A 671 -13.20 25.95 -25.78
C ALA A 671 -13.65 24.50 -25.53
N ALA A 672 -12.85 23.52 -25.98
CA ALA A 672 -13.11 22.10 -25.77
C ALA A 672 -13.03 21.74 -24.27
N PHE A 673 -12.04 22.26 -23.55
CA PHE A 673 -11.92 22.07 -22.11
C PHE A 673 -13.11 22.66 -21.33
N ASP A 674 -13.50 23.90 -21.64
CA ASP A 674 -14.64 24.55 -20.97
C ASP A 674 -15.96 23.83 -21.28
N ALA A 675 -16.13 23.29 -22.50
CA ALA A 675 -17.29 22.47 -22.85
C ALA A 675 -17.34 21.14 -22.07
N HIS A 676 -16.20 20.45 -21.92
CA HIS A 676 -16.11 19.23 -21.11
C HIS A 676 -16.44 19.50 -19.64
N ARG A 677 -15.87 20.58 -19.08
CA ARG A 677 -16.12 20.97 -17.68
C ARG A 677 -17.59 21.33 -17.43
N ARG A 678 -18.27 21.98 -18.38
CA ARG A 678 -19.71 22.27 -18.28
C ARG A 678 -20.57 21.02 -18.33
N LYS A 679 -20.23 20.04 -19.17
CA LYS A 679 -20.92 18.73 -19.18
C LYS A 679 -20.78 18.03 -17.83
N GLY A 680 -19.58 18.02 -17.25
CA GLY A 680 -19.35 17.50 -15.90
C GLY A 680 -20.15 18.24 -14.80
N ALA A 681 -20.37 19.54 -14.95
CA ALA A 681 -21.18 20.34 -14.02
C ALA A 681 -22.71 20.16 -14.21
N ALA A 682 -23.18 19.97 -15.44
CA ALA A 682 -24.59 19.69 -15.74
C ALA A 682 -25.01 18.31 -15.22
N VAL A 683 -24.15 17.29 -15.40
CA VAL A 683 -24.35 15.97 -14.79
C VAL A 683 -24.40 16.06 -13.26
N LYS A 684 -23.66 16.99 -12.63
CA LYS A 684 -23.72 17.26 -11.17
C LYS A 684 -25.05 17.88 -10.70
N MET A 685 -25.80 18.59 -11.55
CA MET A 685 -27.11 19.17 -11.19
C MET A 685 -28.26 18.15 -11.32
N ASP A 686 -28.26 17.33 -12.37
CA ASP A 686 -29.27 16.26 -12.53
C ASP A 686 -29.03 15.07 -11.57
N SER A 687 -27.80 14.86 -11.11
CA SER A 687 -27.50 13.80 -10.13
C SER A 687 -27.96 14.12 -8.69
N LYS A 688 -28.63 15.26 -8.44
CA LYS A 688 -29.31 15.50 -7.15
C LYS A 688 -30.64 14.73 -7.00
N GLN A 689 -31.10 14.03 -8.04
CA GLN A 689 -32.29 13.17 -7.99
C GLN A 689 -32.07 11.73 -8.50
N ALA A 690 -30.84 11.30 -8.79
CA ALA A 690 -30.57 9.93 -9.19
C ALA A 690 -29.34 9.35 -8.49
N SER A 691 -29.60 8.22 -7.83
CA SER A 691 -28.71 7.37 -7.05
C SER A 691 -27.47 6.86 -7.83
N SER A 692 -26.37 6.74 -7.06
CA SER A 692 -25.26 5.78 -7.15
C SER A 692 -24.68 5.39 -8.52
N LYS A 693 -23.53 6.00 -8.86
CA LYS A 693 -22.45 5.35 -9.62
C LYS A 693 -21.10 5.83 -9.09
N GLU A 694 -20.37 4.96 -8.42
CA GLU A 694 -18.93 5.10 -8.16
C GLU A 694 -18.15 4.51 -9.36
N PRO A 695 -17.11 5.18 -9.88
CA PRO A 695 -16.22 4.58 -10.84
C PRO A 695 -15.25 3.61 -10.12
N ALA A 696 -15.22 2.39 -10.65
CA ALA A 696 -14.37 1.29 -10.25
C ALA A 696 -12.88 1.59 -10.44
N ALA A 697 -12.07 1.34 -9.41
CA ALA A 697 -10.64 1.14 -9.51
C ALA A 697 -10.35 -0.36 -9.34
N ASN A 698 -9.93 -1.02 -10.42
CA ASN A 698 -8.95 -2.14 -10.43
C ASN A 698 -8.94 -2.80 -11.82
N SER A 699 -8.09 -2.28 -12.69
CA SER A 699 -7.43 -3.03 -13.76
C SER A 699 -5.93 -2.73 -13.72
N LEU A 700 -5.12 -3.74 -13.98
CA LEU A 700 -3.65 -3.75 -14.03
C LEU A 700 -3.05 -2.52 -14.77
N PRO A 701 -1.80 -2.12 -14.44
CA PRO A 701 -1.31 -0.78 -14.70
C PRO A 701 -1.01 -0.56 -16.19
N ALA A 702 -1.94 0.07 -16.90
CA ALA A 702 -1.68 0.72 -18.20
C ALA A 702 -2.81 1.66 -18.69
N THR A 703 -3.91 1.83 -17.96
CA THR A 703 -5.05 2.64 -18.43
C THR A 703 -5.18 3.94 -17.66
N ASP A 704 -5.01 5.06 -18.36
CA ASP A 704 -5.16 6.42 -17.84
C ASP A 704 -6.44 6.58 -17.01
N THR A 705 -6.31 6.99 -15.74
CA THR A 705 -7.48 7.36 -14.92
C THR A 705 -8.02 8.76 -15.28
N VAL A 706 -7.28 9.49 -16.11
CA VAL A 706 -7.64 10.79 -16.66
C VAL A 706 -8.45 10.59 -17.93
N GLU A 707 -9.68 11.11 -17.95
CA GLU A 707 -10.50 11.12 -19.17
C GLU A 707 -9.88 12.08 -20.20
N VAL A 708 -9.40 11.53 -21.32
CA VAL A 708 -8.76 12.32 -22.38
C VAL A 708 -9.82 13.00 -23.24
N ILE A 709 -9.82 14.33 -23.20
CA ILE A 709 -10.70 15.19 -24.02
C ILE A 709 -10.28 15.08 -25.49
N SER A 710 -11.23 14.90 -26.41
CA SER A 710 -10.96 14.86 -27.84
C SER A 710 -10.19 16.10 -28.32
N GLY A 711 -9.11 15.88 -29.09
CA GLY A 711 -8.21 16.94 -29.54
C GLY A 711 -7.08 17.29 -28.55
N SER A 712 -6.93 16.53 -27.47
CA SER A 712 -5.83 16.73 -26.52
C SER A 712 -4.49 16.23 -27.06
N GLN A 713 -3.42 16.91 -26.66
CA GLN A 713 -2.03 16.53 -26.90
C GLN A 713 -1.36 16.19 -25.57
N LEU A 714 -0.64 15.06 -25.52
CA LEU A 714 0.13 14.66 -24.33
C LEU A 714 1.39 15.53 -24.21
N LEU A 715 1.58 16.17 -23.06
CA LEU A 715 2.78 16.96 -22.77
C LEU A 715 3.82 16.17 -21.99
N TRP A 716 3.39 15.46 -20.95
CA TRP A 716 4.24 14.69 -20.05
C TRP A 716 3.48 13.48 -19.49
N ARG A 717 4.22 12.42 -19.19
CA ARG A 717 3.74 11.20 -18.54
C ARG A 717 4.85 10.69 -17.61
N ILE A 718 4.47 10.29 -16.41
CA ILE A 718 5.41 9.71 -15.46
C ILE A 718 5.93 8.36 -15.97
N ALA A 719 7.22 8.09 -15.75
CA ALA A 719 7.75 6.75 -15.99
C ALA A 719 7.17 5.77 -14.96
N PRO A 720 6.81 4.53 -15.36
CA PRO A 720 6.44 3.48 -14.41
C PRO A 720 7.56 3.26 -13.40
N ARG A 721 7.19 3.09 -12.13
CA ARG A 721 8.16 2.74 -11.09
C ARG A 721 8.73 1.34 -11.35
N PRO A 722 10.01 1.11 -11.00
CA PRO A 722 10.58 -0.22 -11.13
C PRO A 722 9.88 -1.20 -10.18
N ALA A 723 9.85 -2.49 -10.53
CA ALA A 723 9.09 -3.49 -9.77
C ALA A 723 9.50 -3.61 -8.30
N ASN A 724 10.79 -3.36 -8.00
CA ASN A 724 11.38 -3.35 -6.67
C ASN A 724 11.22 -2.00 -5.93
N SER A 725 10.46 -1.03 -6.48
CA SER A 725 10.36 0.32 -5.92
C SER A 725 9.84 0.30 -4.47
N VAL A 726 8.79 -0.47 -4.19
CA VAL A 726 8.17 -0.54 -2.85
C VAL A 726 9.17 -1.03 -1.79
N GLU A 727 9.99 -2.03 -2.13
CA GLU A 727 11.06 -2.54 -1.26
C GLU A 727 12.21 -1.55 -1.06
N MET A 728 12.29 -0.53 -1.92
CA MET A 728 13.38 0.45 -1.98
C MET A 728 12.85 1.87 -1.73
N TYR A 729 12.08 2.04 -0.65
CA TYR A 729 11.52 3.33 -0.21
C TYR A 729 10.60 4.02 -1.24
N SER A 730 10.00 3.24 -2.13
CA SER A 730 9.19 3.71 -3.26
C SER A 730 9.96 4.66 -4.19
N PHE A 731 11.27 4.44 -4.35
CA PHE A 731 12.13 5.27 -5.20
C PHE A 731 11.85 5.05 -6.69
N THR A 732 12.00 6.12 -7.48
CA THR A 732 12.12 6.00 -8.94
C THR A 732 13.52 5.47 -9.29
N THR A 733 13.70 4.97 -10.52
CA THR A 733 15.03 4.58 -11.01
C THR A 733 16.03 5.74 -10.93
N PHE A 734 15.58 6.97 -11.17
CA PHE A 734 16.39 8.18 -11.02
C PHE A 734 16.81 8.39 -9.56
N ALA A 735 15.86 8.33 -8.62
CA ALA A 735 16.14 8.50 -7.19
C ALA A 735 17.08 7.41 -6.64
N MET A 736 16.94 6.17 -7.11
CA MET A 736 17.88 5.10 -6.79
C MET A 736 19.30 5.47 -7.18
N GLN A 737 19.56 6.23 -8.24
CA GLN A 737 20.94 6.52 -8.69
C GLN A 737 21.62 7.66 -7.93
N LEU A 738 20.86 8.49 -7.21
CA LEU A 738 21.37 9.76 -6.65
C LEU A 738 22.50 9.58 -5.63
N ASN A 739 22.47 8.49 -4.87
CA ASN A 739 23.46 8.18 -3.83
C ASN A 739 24.50 7.14 -4.23
N GLU A 740 24.53 6.77 -5.50
CA GLU A 740 25.55 5.86 -6.00
C GLU A 740 26.94 6.50 -5.92
N MET A 741 27.93 5.74 -5.42
CA MET A 741 29.32 6.15 -5.30
C MET A 741 30.20 5.18 -6.08
N SER A 742 30.91 5.69 -7.09
CA SER A 742 31.94 4.94 -7.81
C SER A 742 33.33 5.25 -7.23
N GLY A 743 34.31 4.38 -7.48
CA GLY A 743 35.68 4.58 -7.01
C GLY A 743 36.29 5.90 -7.49
N GLU A 744 36.09 6.25 -8.76
CA GLU A 744 36.62 7.47 -9.39
C GLU A 744 35.95 8.75 -8.85
N MET A 745 34.66 8.69 -8.47
CA MET A 745 33.95 9.84 -7.91
C MET A 745 34.55 10.28 -6.57
N LYS A 746 35.01 9.34 -5.74
CA LYS A 746 35.50 9.64 -4.39
C LYS A 746 36.69 10.61 -4.37
N GLU A 747 37.52 10.62 -5.42
CA GLU A 747 38.68 11.51 -5.53
C GLU A 747 38.31 12.90 -6.06
N LEU A 748 37.20 13.02 -6.79
CA LEU A 748 36.75 14.26 -7.42
C LEU A 748 35.81 15.09 -6.54
N LEU A 749 35.04 14.43 -5.66
CA LEU A 749 34.01 15.08 -4.85
C LEU A 749 34.63 15.95 -3.74
N PRO A 750 34.02 17.11 -3.41
CA PRO A 750 34.37 17.81 -2.20
C PRO A 750 34.01 16.98 -0.97
N LYS A 751 34.74 17.16 0.14
CA LYS A 751 34.47 16.48 1.42
C LYS A 751 33.06 16.72 1.98
N THR A 752 32.37 17.75 1.48
CA THR A 752 31.03 18.15 1.86
C THR A 752 29.92 17.49 1.03
N ASP A 753 30.24 16.65 0.03
CA ASP A 753 29.23 15.96 -0.78
C ASP A 753 28.45 14.91 0.04
N CYS A 754 27.12 14.96 -0.02
CA CYS A 754 26.27 14.11 0.81
C CYS A 754 26.32 12.60 0.52
N ARG A 755 26.96 12.17 -0.57
CA ARG A 755 27.29 10.74 -0.75
C ARG A 755 28.30 10.25 0.28
N LEU A 756 29.19 11.13 0.76
CA LEU A 756 30.17 10.84 1.81
C LEU A 756 29.56 10.87 3.22
N ARG A 757 28.30 11.29 3.36
CA ARG A 757 27.64 11.46 4.65
C ARG A 757 27.32 10.09 5.31
N PRO A 758 27.89 9.80 6.50
CA PRO A 758 27.92 8.44 7.06
C PRO A 758 26.61 7.92 7.65
N ASP A 759 25.69 8.79 8.09
CA ASP A 759 24.36 8.38 8.57
C ASP A 759 23.47 7.88 7.42
N ILE A 760 23.47 8.61 6.30
CA ILE A 760 22.75 8.21 5.07
C ILE A 760 23.41 6.95 4.47
N ARG A 761 24.74 6.98 4.32
CA ARG A 761 25.69 5.87 4.53
C ARG A 761 25.14 4.50 4.96
N ALA A 762 25.06 4.42 6.27
CA ALA A 762 24.67 3.26 7.05
C ALA A 762 23.19 2.90 6.83
N MET A 763 22.30 3.90 6.72
CA MET A 763 20.88 3.64 6.49
C MET A 763 20.63 2.94 5.15
N GLU A 764 21.28 3.42 4.09
CA GLU A 764 21.20 2.82 2.75
C GLU A 764 21.71 1.38 2.71
N SER A 765 22.65 1.05 3.58
CA SER A 765 23.22 -0.29 3.74
C SER A 765 22.42 -1.18 4.69
N GLY A 766 21.29 -0.69 5.23
CA GLY A 766 20.42 -1.42 6.16
C GLY A 766 20.88 -1.40 7.62
N ASN A 767 21.95 -0.67 7.97
CA ASN A 767 22.45 -0.56 9.34
C ASN A 767 21.83 0.66 10.05
N ILE A 768 20.63 0.46 10.61
CA ILE A 768 19.83 1.53 11.22
C ILE A 768 20.43 2.04 12.54
N ASP A 769 21.07 1.16 13.32
CA ASP A 769 21.69 1.55 14.60
C ASP A 769 22.89 2.48 14.35
N LEU A 770 23.79 2.09 13.44
CA LEU A 770 24.92 2.94 13.05
C LEU A 770 24.45 4.25 12.42
N ALA A 771 23.40 4.20 11.59
CA ALA A 771 22.83 5.41 11.01
C ALA A 771 22.29 6.37 12.08
N SER A 772 21.66 5.83 13.13
CA SER A 772 21.15 6.62 14.25
C SER A 772 22.29 7.23 15.08
N GLU A 773 23.34 6.47 15.35
CA GLU A 773 24.53 6.95 16.07
C GLU A 773 25.24 8.08 15.30
N GLU A 774 25.54 7.85 14.02
CA GLU A 774 26.22 8.82 13.16
C GLU A 774 25.38 10.08 12.97
N LYS A 775 24.05 9.96 12.85
CA LYS A 775 23.16 11.11 12.75
C LYS A 775 23.25 11.99 14.00
N ASN A 776 23.23 11.38 15.18
CA ASN A 776 23.37 12.11 16.44
C ASN A 776 24.73 12.81 16.52
N ARG A 777 25.82 12.11 16.18
CA ARG A 777 27.19 12.65 16.16
C ARG A 777 27.31 13.88 15.25
N LEU A 778 26.77 13.80 14.04
CA LEU A 778 26.77 14.90 13.05
C LEU A 778 25.95 16.11 13.52
N GLU A 779 24.74 15.88 14.03
CA GLU A 779 23.87 16.96 14.51
C GLU A 779 24.44 17.63 15.78
N GLU A 780 25.11 16.89 16.65
CA GLU A 780 25.85 17.43 17.80
C GLU A 780 27.07 18.24 17.39
N LYS A 781 27.89 17.74 16.46
CA LYS A 781 29.04 18.46 15.89
C LYS A 781 28.59 19.81 15.32
N GLN A 782 27.50 19.83 14.55
CA GLN A 782 26.94 21.08 14.02
C GLN A 782 26.41 22.02 15.11
N ARG A 783 25.72 21.49 16.13
CA ARG A 783 25.24 22.31 17.27
C ARG A 783 26.40 22.92 18.05
N ALA A 784 27.48 22.17 18.27
CA ALA A 784 28.69 22.66 18.93
C ALA A 784 29.39 23.74 18.09
N ALA A 785 29.53 23.53 16.78
CA ALA A 785 30.08 24.53 15.86
C ALA A 785 29.27 25.84 15.92
N ARG A 786 27.94 25.78 15.84
CA ARG A 786 27.08 26.98 15.95
C ARG A 786 27.21 27.71 17.29
N LYS A 787 27.39 27.00 18.40
CA LYS A 787 27.60 27.61 19.72
C LYS A 787 28.96 28.30 19.82
N SER A 788 30.02 27.70 19.26
CA SER A 788 31.37 28.29 19.27
C SER A 788 31.50 29.57 18.43
N HIS A 789 30.63 29.74 17.42
CA HIS A 789 30.60 30.91 16.53
C HIS A 789 29.65 32.03 17.03
N SER A 790 29.39 32.12 18.35
CA SER A 790 28.48 33.14 18.92
C SER A 790 29.04 34.56 18.98
N LYS A 791 30.16 34.87 18.29
CA LYS A 791 30.65 36.23 18.08
C LYS A 791 30.14 36.74 16.72
N PRO A 792 29.42 37.87 16.67
CA PRO A 792 28.64 38.29 15.50
C PRO A 792 29.44 38.83 14.30
N ASP A 793 30.77 38.65 14.26
CA ASP A 793 31.65 39.33 13.29
C ASP A 793 32.36 38.38 12.30
N GLU A 794 32.15 37.06 12.41
CA GLU A 794 32.52 36.10 11.36
C GLU A 794 31.22 35.49 10.81
N ASP A 795 30.55 36.23 9.93
CA ASP A 795 29.42 35.72 9.16
C ASP A 795 29.82 34.37 8.52
N LEU A 796 29.05 33.32 8.82
CA LEU A 796 29.16 32.00 8.22
C LEU A 796 28.97 32.13 6.69
N LYS A 797 30.06 32.43 5.98
CA LYS A 797 30.05 32.75 4.56
C LYS A 797 29.78 31.49 3.76
N THR A 798 28.60 31.42 3.16
CA THR A 798 28.27 30.41 2.15
C THR A 798 29.30 30.47 1.02
N ARG A 799 29.86 29.32 0.64
CA ARG A 799 31.00 29.27 -0.29
C ARG A 799 30.60 29.41 -1.75
N TRP A 800 29.59 28.66 -2.16
CA TRP A 800 29.21 28.49 -3.56
C TRP A 800 28.04 29.37 -3.99
N PHE A 801 27.36 30.01 -3.02
CA PHE A 801 26.20 30.84 -3.25
C PHE A 801 26.32 32.13 -2.44
N HIS A 802 25.71 33.20 -2.92
CA HIS A 802 25.57 34.46 -2.20
C HIS A 802 24.13 34.95 -2.27
N GLN A 803 23.70 35.73 -1.28
CA GLN A 803 22.38 36.35 -1.32
C GLN A 803 22.39 37.53 -2.28
N GLY A 804 21.37 37.60 -3.13
CA GLY A 804 21.19 38.70 -4.08
C GLY A 804 19.73 38.81 -4.53
N PRO A 805 19.34 39.93 -5.17
CA PRO A 805 18.03 40.03 -5.80
C PRO A 805 17.97 39.11 -7.03
N ASN A 806 16.91 38.31 -7.15
CA ASN A 806 16.62 37.55 -8.36
C ASN A 806 16.48 38.54 -9.54
N PRO A 807 17.21 38.33 -10.66
CA PRO A 807 17.31 39.31 -11.74
C PRO A 807 15.98 39.59 -12.47
N PHE A 808 14.97 38.73 -12.32
CA PHE A 808 13.71 38.86 -13.05
C PHE A 808 12.56 39.44 -12.22
N ILE A 809 12.63 39.30 -10.89
CA ILE A 809 11.52 39.67 -9.99
C ILE A 809 11.96 40.49 -8.77
N ASN A 810 13.25 40.76 -8.61
CA ASN A 810 13.85 41.53 -7.51
C ASN A 810 13.57 41.00 -6.09
N SER A 811 13.10 39.76 -5.95
CA SER A 811 12.98 39.11 -4.64
C SER A 811 14.34 38.63 -4.16
N GLN A 812 14.56 38.54 -2.85
CA GLN A 812 15.76 37.93 -2.28
C GLN A 812 15.88 36.46 -2.72
N ASP A 813 17.06 36.07 -3.19
CA ASP A 813 17.37 34.73 -3.68
C ASP A 813 18.82 34.34 -3.35
N TRP A 814 19.18 33.09 -3.61
CA TRP A 814 20.54 32.57 -3.48
C TRP A 814 21.13 32.32 -4.87
N LEU A 815 22.10 33.13 -5.27
CA LEU A 815 22.70 33.09 -6.59
C LEU A 815 24.02 32.32 -6.55
N PHE A 816 24.25 31.49 -7.57
CA PHE A 816 25.50 30.74 -7.70
C PHE A 816 26.68 31.67 -7.95
N SER A 817 27.77 31.48 -7.20
CA SER A 817 28.96 32.33 -7.25
C SER A 817 30.01 31.86 -8.27
N GLY A 818 29.81 30.70 -8.90
CA GLY A 818 30.84 30.06 -9.75
C GLY A 818 31.91 29.30 -8.94
N GLY A 819 32.90 28.75 -9.64
CA GLY A 819 34.10 28.13 -9.04
C GLY A 819 33.93 26.71 -8.47
N TYR A 820 32.69 26.23 -8.27
CA TYR A 820 32.46 24.87 -7.77
C TYR A 820 33.01 23.79 -8.71
N TRP A 821 32.82 23.97 -10.02
CA TRP A 821 33.23 23.00 -11.04
C TRP A 821 34.72 22.99 -11.34
N ASP A 822 35.49 23.96 -10.82
CA ASP A 822 36.94 24.08 -11.05
C ASP A 822 37.75 23.06 -10.22
N ARG A 823 37.10 22.33 -9.29
CA ARG A 823 37.67 21.25 -8.46
C ARG A 823 38.84 21.63 -7.55
N ASN A 824 39.16 22.91 -7.40
CA ASN A 824 40.25 23.41 -6.54
C ASN A 824 39.89 23.43 -5.04
N TYR A 825 39.33 22.34 -4.51
CA TYR A 825 38.79 22.26 -3.15
C TYR A 825 39.83 22.27 -2.03
N THR A 826 41.03 21.75 -2.29
CA THR A 826 42.14 21.67 -1.32
C THR A 826 42.70 23.04 -0.93
N GLN A 827 42.62 24.01 -1.84
CA GLN A 827 43.05 25.40 -1.60
C GLN A 827 42.01 26.19 -0.77
N LEU A 828 40.77 25.70 -0.69
CA LEU A 828 39.63 26.44 -0.15
C LEU A 828 39.33 26.16 1.34
N GLN A 829 40.12 25.30 2.01
CA GLN A 829 39.90 24.86 3.41
C GLN A 829 38.41 24.57 3.70
N LEU A 830 37.79 23.69 2.90
CA LEU A 830 36.40 23.30 3.12
C LEU A 830 36.22 22.76 4.54
N ALA A 831 35.17 23.25 5.22
CA ALA A 831 34.85 22.83 6.57
C ALA A 831 34.58 21.32 6.61
N ASP A 832 35.20 20.66 7.59
CA ASP A 832 34.93 19.25 7.84
C ASP A 832 33.61 19.12 8.63
N ILE A 833 32.53 18.86 7.89
CA ILE A 833 31.16 18.78 8.44
C ILE A 833 30.74 17.36 8.84
N TYR A 834 31.50 16.33 8.48
CA TYR A 834 31.15 14.92 8.76
C TYR A 834 31.86 14.33 9.96
#